data_AF-A0A4Q0Y9C9-F1
#
_entry.id   AF-A0A4Q0Y9C9-F1
#
_cell.length_a   1.000
_cell.length_b   1.000
_cell.length_c   1.000
_cell.angle_alpha   90.00
_cell.angle_beta   90.00
_cell.angle_gamma   90.00
#
_symmetry.space_group_name_H-M   'P 1'
#
loop_
_entity.id
_entity.type
_entity.pdbx_description
1 polymer ?
#
loop_
_entity_poly.entity_id
_entity_poly.type
_entity_poly.pdbx_seq_one_letter_code
_entity_poly.pdbx_strand_id
1 'polypeptide(L)'
;MQIKTLKNYFRVLMIAVTFSLFLVFYLFSSYLHTNLAINENQKISEALSKQVFNSMYQVMRQGWSREQLQEFINVTKSSFQGSSYSVDIFRGEKVENIFGKIEQSAISPDVQQVFDTKEKLFQQNSRSIKSIMPIIAKDECIVCHTNSKEGDILGAVRVDYSFEEIVNSTQKEYLLFSLIILPVMLLITYYISLRMLGRVNLSIENFKEKIESVNSVKEFKNIETSHVKDSFKEFEQIMIGLSTLSGKLKNIAVDKSILEFEVKLLDKMVITSEIIKDWKEYIKDLLHEIHIVLPVYCLITIFKTDDENYEIEIFWLGEPDQEIKDYLEETSINMIKEHHNLSVIDYTLRHNVSSETYSLGQLTIEDIEHEAKSILLDAPRIGGIVGLGIQSNTEKDSIHSIVIDSILTTLLNLVGSIKAINKYTENLEFYATRDPLTSLFSQRVFRDLLEYEVKRAARHKYKFGVLVIDCDNFKPINDTYGHSFGDDFLKAFASLLKDSKRDEDILSRYGGDEFTIILPESDEKEVYTVATRILGNVEKFEMEAPDGTGVGVTVSIGMAIYPDHSVEPKELFNIADNMMYQAKNLGKNAIKFPSEYDIEKIHQDIEDKSMIVLDAIKNEKIVPHFQPIMNTSTESIEINELLMRIEIENEILTAGRFIETAESLGIVHKMDYIVIEKAFKKIKETNYTGILFVNLSPKALIISEFIDKVVNLTNLYDINKEKIVFEITERETVKSFALLEKFVQNLKMEGFSFAIDDFGSGFSTFHYVKRFPIDYIKIDGDFIVNITKDKKDLAFVKSIVALAKELKVSTIAEFVEDEEILGFLKEIDVDYAQGYHIGKPSPELSVRK
;
A
#
# COMPACT_ATOMS: atom_id res chain seq x y z
N MET A 1 20.59 -5.49 51.41
CA MET A 1 21.75 -5.72 50.52
C MET A 1 21.22 -6.32 49.22
N GLN A 2 21.25 -5.60 48.10
CA GLN A 2 20.66 -6.10 46.84
C GLN A 2 21.41 -7.35 46.37
N ILE A 3 20.78 -8.51 46.52
CA ILE A 3 21.29 -9.79 46.04
C ILE A 3 20.99 -9.87 44.53
N LYS A 4 21.68 -9.04 43.73
CA LYS A 4 21.50 -9.00 42.27
C LYS A 4 22.38 -10.00 41.52
N THR A 5 23.30 -10.68 42.21
CA THR A 5 24.19 -11.66 41.59
C THR A 5 24.02 -13.02 42.24
N LEU A 6 24.04 -14.07 41.41
CA LEU A 6 24.03 -15.46 41.86
C LEU A 6 25.14 -15.73 42.89
N LYS A 7 26.29 -15.06 42.73
CA LYS A 7 27.41 -15.03 43.68
C LYS A 7 27.03 -14.53 45.07
N ASN A 8 26.34 -13.41 45.15
CA ASN A 8 25.90 -12.87 46.43
C ASN A 8 24.79 -13.72 47.04
N TYR A 9 23.93 -14.32 46.22
CA TYR A 9 22.87 -15.22 46.69
C TYR A 9 23.45 -16.46 47.37
N PHE A 10 24.34 -17.19 46.69
CA PHE A 10 24.97 -18.39 47.26
C PHE A 10 25.78 -18.09 48.52
N ARG A 11 26.49 -16.95 48.57
CA ARG A 11 27.24 -16.55 49.78
C ARG A 11 26.31 -16.28 50.96
N VAL A 12 25.26 -15.50 50.76
CA VAL A 12 24.31 -15.18 51.84
C VAL A 12 23.59 -16.44 52.32
N LEU A 13 23.15 -17.29 51.39
CA LEU A 13 22.48 -18.55 51.72
C LEU A 13 23.40 -19.49 52.52
N MET A 14 24.64 -19.69 52.06
CA MET A 14 25.58 -20.58 52.71
C MET A 14 26.01 -20.08 54.10
N ILE A 15 26.17 -18.76 54.27
CA ILE A 15 26.41 -18.15 55.58
C ILE A 15 25.21 -18.38 56.50
N ALA A 16 23.98 -18.13 56.02
CA ALA A 16 22.76 -18.34 56.80
C ALA A 16 22.59 -19.80 57.24
N VAL A 17 22.84 -20.76 56.35
CA VAL A 17 22.83 -22.20 56.66
C VAL A 17 23.90 -22.54 57.71
N THR A 18 25.11 -22.01 57.56
CA THR A 18 26.21 -22.26 58.52
C THR A 18 25.86 -21.74 59.91
N PHE A 19 25.33 -20.52 60.01
CA PHE A 19 24.87 -19.96 61.29
C PHE A 19 23.69 -20.73 61.89
N SER A 20 22.75 -21.19 61.06
CA SER A 20 21.62 -22.00 61.50
C SER A 20 22.08 -23.35 62.06
N LEU A 21 22.95 -24.06 61.35
CA LEU A 21 23.53 -25.33 61.81
C LEU A 21 24.35 -25.15 63.09
N PHE A 22 25.13 -24.06 63.17
CA PHE A 22 25.86 -23.71 64.38
C PHE A 22 24.93 -23.48 65.58
N LEU A 23 23.86 -22.70 65.40
CA LEU A 23 22.89 -22.43 66.45
C LEU A 23 22.20 -23.71 66.92
N VAL A 24 21.78 -24.57 65.99
CA VAL A 24 21.16 -25.87 66.30
C VAL A 24 22.13 -26.75 67.09
N PHE A 25 23.39 -26.86 66.66
CA PHE A 25 24.41 -27.65 67.34
C PHE A 25 24.68 -27.12 68.76
N TYR A 26 24.83 -25.81 68.92
CA TYR A 26 25.05 -25.17 70.21
C TYR A 26 23.88 -25.43 71.18
N LEU A 27 22.65 -25.19 70.73
CA LEU A 27 21.45 -25.42 71.55
C LEU A 27 21.29 -26.90 71.93
N PHE A 28 21.52 -27.80 70.98
CA PHE A 28 21.42 -29.24 71.22
C PHE A 28 22.48 -29.73 72.20
N SER A 29 23.74 -29.31 72.05
CA SER A 29 24.84 -29.69 72.93
C SER A 29 24.63 -29.14 74.35
N SER A 30 24.23 -27.87 74.48
CA SER A 30 23.91 -27.25 75.77
C SER A 30 22.74 -27.96 76.47
N TYR A 31 21.70 -28.34 75.72
CA TYR A 31 20.55 -29.07 76.26
C TYR A 31 20.95 -30.47 76.76
N LEU A 32 21.68 -31.23 75.95
CA LEU A 32 22.09 -32.60 76.27
C LEU A 32 22.96 -32.64 77.54
N HIS A 33 23.91 -31.72 77.66
CA HIS A 33 24.79 -31.66 78.83
C HIS A 33 24.06 -31.25 80.11
N THR A 34 23.18 -30.25 80.04
CA THR A 34 22.39 -29.80 81.19
C THR A 34 21.54 -30.94 81.76
N ASN A 35 20.89 -31.73 80.88
CA ASN A 35 20.08 -32.87 81.30
C ASN A 35 20.90 -34.02 81.90
N LEU A 36 22.09 -34.29 81.36
CA LEU A 36 23.00 -35.29 81.95
C LEU A 36 23.42 -34.88 83.37
N ALA A 37 23.78 -33.61 83.56
CA ALA A 37 24.16 -33.08 84.88
C ALA A 37 23.02 -33.17 85.91
N ILE A 38 21.77 -32.88 85.51
CA ILE A 38 20.60 -33.00 86.39
C ILE A 38 20.40 -34.45 86.86
N ASN A 39 20.43 -35.41 85.93
CA ASN A 39 20.20 -36.82 86.24
C ASN A 39 21.27 -37.42 87.17
N GLU A 40 22.53 -37.02 87.01
CA GLU A 40 23.61 -37.46 87.88
C GLU A 40 23.44 -36.91 89.32
N ASN A 41 23.09 -35.63 89.43
CA ASN A 41 22.93 -34.96 90.72
C ASN A 41 21.73 -35.47 91.54
N GLN A 42 20.67 -35.97 90.89
CA GLN A 42 19.58 -36.65 91.59
C GLN A 42 20.09 -37.87 92.40
N LYS A 43 20.97 -38.68 91.80
CA LYS A 43 21.53 -39.87 92.49
C LYS A 43 22.41 -39.48 93.67
N ILE A 44 23.19 -38.41 93.53
CA ILE A 44 24.06 -37.90 94.60
C ILE A 44 23.22 -37.38 95.78
N SER A 45 22.14 -36.64 95.50
CA SER A 45 21.24 -36.14 96.54
C SER A 45 20.61 -37.27 97.37
N GLU A 46 20.16 -38.36 96.73
CA GLU A 46 19.62 -39.52 97.45
C GLU A 46 20.68 -40.21 98.33
N ALA A 47 21.92 -40.31 97.84
CA ALA A 47 23.03 -40.90 98.57
C ALA A 47 23.39 -40.08 99.82
N LEU A 48 23.44 -38.74 99.67
CA LEU A 48 23.72 -37.82 100.78
C LEU A 48 22.65 -37.88 101.87
N SER A 49 21.36 -37.86 101.51
CA SER A 49 20.26 -37.99 102.48
C SER A 49 20.36 -39.29 103.29
N LYS A 50 20.65 -40.43 102.63
CA LYS A 50 20.86 -41.72 103.31
C LYS A 50 22.08 -41.69 104.23
N GLN A 51 23.17 -41.05 103.81
CA GLN A 51 24.39 -40.93 104.60
C GLN A 51 24.17 -40.08 105.87
N VAL A 52 23.47 -38.95 105.74
CA VAL A 52 23.10 -38.09 106.88
C VAL A 52 22.22 -38.87 107.87
N PHE A 53 21.22 -39.59 107.36
CA PHE A 53 20.37 -40.43 108.21
C PHE A 53 21.16 -41.54 108.92
N ASN A 54 21.99 -42.30 108.19
CA ASN A 54 22.79 -43.37 108.77
C ASN A 54 23.77 -42.85 109.84
N SER A 55 24.37 -41.68 109.61
CA SER A 55 25.27 -41.04 110.56
C SER A 55 24.52 -40.63 111.83
N MET A 56 23.35 -40.00 111.68
CA MET A 56 22.48 -39.63 112.79
C MET A 56 22.00 -40.87 113.57
N TYR A 57 21.64 -41.96 112.86
CA TYR A 57 21.18 -43.20 113.46
C TYR A 57 22.26 -43.89 114.31
N GLN A 58 23.49 -44.02 113.80
CA GLN A 58 24.63 -44.61 114.53
C GLN A 58 24.89 -43.89 115.85
N VAL A 59 24.78 -42.57 115.78
CA VAL A 59 24.94 -41.64 116.89
C VAL A 59 23.79 -41.79 117.91
N MET A 60 22.53 -41.78 117.46
CA MET A 60 21.36 -41.89 118.34
C MET A 60 21.32 -43.20 119.13
N ARG A 61 21.79 -44.31 118.55
CA ARG A 61 21.87 -45.62 119.21
C ARG A 61 22.70 -45.61 120.50
N GLN A 62 23.62 -44.65 120.65
CA GLN A 62 24.49 -44.52 121.82
C GLN A 62 23.86 -43.69 122.96
N GLY A 63 22.64 -43.16 122.79
CA GLY A 63 21.90 -42.45 123.86
C GLY A 63 22.33 -40.99 124.08
N TRP A 64 22.58 -40.25 122.99
CA TRP A 64 23.08 -38.87 123.05
C TRP A 64 22.14 -37.89 123.77
N SER A 65 22.75 -36.89 124.41
CA SER A 65 22.03 -35.76 124.99
C SER A 65 21.50 -34.81 123.92
N ARG A 66 20.53 -33.95 124.30
CA ARG A 66 19.96 -32.93 123.41
C ARG A 66 21.01 -31.99 122.84
N GLU A 67 22.03 -31.64 123.63
CA GLU A 67 23.13 -30.76 123.20
C GLU A 67 24.00 -31.42 122.13
N GLN A 68 24.34 -32.70 122.31
CA GLN A 68 25.17 -33.45 121.35
C GLN A 68 24.44 -33.61 120.00
N LEU A 69 23.11 -33.84 120.01
CA LEU A 69 22.33 -33.91 118.78
C LEU A 69 22.29 -32.56 118.06
N GLN A 70 22.13 -31.45 118.81
CA GLN A 70 22.14 -30.11 118.21
C GLN A 70 23.50 -29.77 117.61
N GLU A 71 24.59 -30.17 118.26
CA GLU A 71 25.95 -30.02 117.73
C GLU A 71 26.14 -30.81 116.43
N PHE A 72 25.67 -32.06 116.36
CA PHE A 72 25.71 -32.84 115.11
C PHE A 72 24.94 -32.16 113.97
N ILE A 73 23.74 -31.64 114.24
CA ILE A 73 22.95 -30.91 113.24
C ILE A 73 23.72 -29.68 112.76
N ASN A 74 24.30 -28.92 113.69
CA ASN A 74 25.06 -27.71 113.36
C ASN A 74 26.34 -28.02 112.58
N VAL A 75 27.10 -29.05 112.97
CA VAL A 75 28.32 -29.49 112.27
C VAL A 75 27.99 -30.06 110.90
N THR A 76 26.89 -30.82 110.77
CA THR A 76 26.44 -31.31 109.47
C THR A 76 26.09 -30.13 108.58
N LYS A 77 25.30 -29.16 109.06
CA LYS A 77 24.96 -27.94 108.31
C LYS A 77 26.20 -27.12 107.91
N SER A 78 27.17 -26.96 108.81
CA SER A 78 28.40 -26.21 108.52
C SER A 78 29.36 -26.94 107.58
N SER A 79 29.39 -28.28 107.60
CA SER A 79 30.21 -29.07 106.66
C SER A 79 29.79 -28.90 105.20
N PHE A 80 28.55 -28.46 104.95
CA PHE A 80 28.04 -28.14 103.63
C PHE A 80 28.07 -26.63 103.30
N GLN A 81 28.52 -25.76 104.22
CA GLN A 81 28.68 -24.33 103.94
C GLN A 81 29.77 -24.12 102.88
N GLY A 82 29.41 -23.43 101.79
CA GLY A 82 30.30 -23.22 100.63
C GLY A 82 30.26 -24.35 99.59
N SER A 83 29.44 -25.39 99.79
CA SER A 83 29.13 -26.39 98.77
C SER A 83 27.84 -26.05 98.02
N SER A 84 27.60 -26.70 96.89
CA SER A 84 26.33 -26.58 96.15
C SER A 84 25.16 -27.28 96.84
N TYR A 85 25.37 -27.95 97.97
CA TYR A 85 24.33 -28.67 98.73
C TYR A 85 24.01 -27.96 100.04
N SER A 86 22.76 -27.99 100.46
CA SER A 86 22.32 -27.63 101.81
C SER A 86 21.42 -28.70 102.39
N VAL A 87 21.65 -29.07 103.66
CA VAL A 87 20.93 -30.14 104.34
C VAL A 87 20.12 -29.58 105.51
N ASP A 88 18.84 -29.88 105.53
CA ASP A 88 17.93 -29.57 106.64
C ASP A 88 17.28 -30.85 107.17
N ILE A 89 17.18 -30.95 108.49
CA ILE A 89 16.57 -32.10 109.18
C ILE A 89 15.30 -31.60 109.86
N PHE A 90 14.19 -32.30 109.61
CA PHE A 90 12.88 -32.01 110.16
C PHE A 90 12.44 -33.15 111.06
N ARG A 91 11.95 -32.79 112.24
CA ARG A 91 11.39 -33.71 113.23
C ARG A 91 9.90 -33.91 112.97
N GLY A 92 9.45 -35.16 113.00
CA GLY A 92 8.04 -35.53 112.90
C GLY A 92 7.31 -35.41 114.25
N GLU A 93 5.98 -35.33 114.19
CA GLU A 93 5.12 -35.09 115.36
C GLU A 93 5.34 -36.12 116.49
N LYS A 94 5.51 -37.40 116.16
CA LYS A 94 5.74 -38.47 117.15
C LYS A 94 7.04 -38.28 117.92
N VAL A 95 8.11 -37.84 117.25
CA VAL A 95 9.39 -37.57 117.89
C VAL A 95 9.34 -36.30 118.71
N GLU A 96 8.62 -35.28 118.22
CA GLU A 96 8.40 -34.03 118.94
C GLU A 96 7.64 -34.24 120.26
N ASN A 97 6.64 -35.13 120.27
CA ASN A 97 5.86 -35.44 121.47
C ASN A 97 6.69 -36.07 122.61
N ILE A 98 7.79 -36.77 122.29
CA ILE A 98 8.69 -37.35 123.31
C ILE A 98 9.83 -36.37 123.66
N PHE A 99 10.47 -35.78 122.66
CA PHE A 99 11.75 -35.08 122.82
C PHE A 99 11.67 -33.55 122.62
N GLY A 100 10.46 -33.00 122.45
CA GLY A 100 10.21 -31.57 122.21
C GLY A 100 10.60 -31.09 120.81
N LYS A 101 10.48 -29.78 120.58
CA LYS A 101 10.88 -29.14 119.30
C LYS A 101 12.40 -28.96 119.20
N ILE A 102 12.93 -29.08 117.99
CA ILE A 102 14.28 -28.64 117.61
C ILE A 102 14.22 -27.33 116.84
N GLU A 103 15.36 -26.63 116.79
CA GLU A 103 15.55 -25.53 115.86
C GLU A 103 15.65 -26.11 114.45
N GLN A 104 14.52 -26.07 113.74
CA GLN A 104 14.38 -26.51 112.35
C GLN A 104 13.75 -25.39 111.53
N SER A 105 14.05 -25.36 110.23
CA SER A 105 13.39 -24.43 109.31
C SER A 105 11.88 -24.65 109.28
N ALA A 106 11.11 -23.64 108.88
CA ALA A 106 9.66 -23.78 108.76
C ALA A 106 9.30 -24.98 107.86
N ILE A 107 8.35 -25.80 108.31
CA ILE A 107 7.85 -26.96 107.56
C ILE A 107 7.15 -26.42 106.31
N SER A 108 7.77 -26.61 105.15
CA SER A 108 7.19 -26.23 103.86
C SER A 108 6.12 -27.24 103.44
N PRO A 109 5.18 -26.88 102.54
CA PRO A 109 4.18 -27.83 102.01
C PRO A 109 4.81 -29.13 101.48
N ASP A 110 5.99 -29.03 100.87
CA ASP A 110 6.77 -30.17 100.38
C ASP A 110 7.19 -31.14 101.51
N VAL A 111 7.56 -30.62 102.68
CA VAL A 111 7.96 -31.44 103.84
C VAL A 111 6.72 -32.03 104.49
N GLN A 112 5.63 -31.26 104.55
CA GLN A 112 4.34 -31.75 105.05
C GLN A 112 3.82 -32.90 104.18
N GLN A 113 3.92 -32.79 102.85
CA GLN A 113 3.54 -33.86 101.95
C GLN A 113 4.32 -35.14 102.23
N VAL A 114 5.63 -35.07 102.47
CA VAL A 114 6.43 -36.25 102.84
C VAL A 114 6.02 -36.83 104.19
N PHE A 115 5.65 -35.99 105.15
CA PHE A 115 5.08 -36.45 106.42
C PHE A 115 3.76 -37.21 106.23
N ASP A 116 2.90 -36.73 105.34
CA ASP A 116 1.59 -37.31 105.10
C ASP A 116 1.66 -38.60 104.27
N THR A 117 2.48 -38.63 103.21
CA THR A 117 2.55 -39.77 102.28
C THR A 117 3.56 -40.84 102.69
N LYS A 118 4.57 -40.48 103.50
CA LYS A 118 5.75 -41.31 103.80
C LYS A 118 6.57 -41.70 102.57
N GLU A 119 6.35 -41.03 101.43
CA GLU A 119 7.10 -41.26 100.21
C GLU A 119 8.18 -40.18 100.04
N LYS A 120 9.27 -40.54 99.34
CA LYS A 120 10.29 -39.55 98.98
C LYS A 120 9.70 -38.53 98.00
N LEU A 121 9.98 -37.26 98.26
CA LEU A 121 9.62 -36.18 97.34
C LEU A 121 10.89 -35.70 96.63
N PHE A 122 10.81 -35.64 95.31
CA PHE A 122 11.82 -35.01 94.49
C PHE A 122 11.16 -33.91 93.67
N GLN A 123 11.65 -32.68 93.81
CA GLN A 123 11.20 -31.55 93.03
C GLN A 123 12.40 -30.90 92.36
N GLN A 124 12.28 -30.68 91.06
CA GLN A 124 13.27 -29.97 90.28
C GLN A 124 12.69 -28.62 89.87
N ASN A 125 13.42 -27.56 90.22
CA ASN A 125 13.20 -26.22 89.71
C ASN A 125 14.27 -25.87 88.67
N SER A 126 14.11 -24.75 87.99
CA SER A 126 15.04 -24.29 86.93
C SER A 126 16.47 -24.02 87.40
N ARG A 127 16.69 -23.89 88.71
CA ARG A 127 18.00 -23.53 89.30
C ARG A 127 18.41 -24.38 90.49
N SER A 128 17.52 -25.23 91.00
CA SER A 128 17.80 -26.09 92.14
C SER A 128 17.04 -27.39 92.07
N ILE A 129 17.62 -28.42 92.68
CA ILE A 129 17.02 -29.72 92.91
C ILE A 129 16.73 -29.81 94.41
N LYS A 130 15.50 -30.13 94.78
CA LYS A 130 15.08 -30.38 96.15
C LYS A 130 14.73 -31.86 96.31
N SER A 131 15.41 -32.53 97.23
CA SER A 131 15.12 -33.91 97.62
C SER A 131 14.73 -33.95 99.09
N ILE A 132 13.54 -34.48 99.39
CA ILE A 132 13.07 -34.67 100.77
C ILE A 132 12.85 -36.16 100.98
N MET A 133 13.60 -36.73 101.91
CA MET A 133 13.57 -38.15 102.22
C MET A 133 12.88 -38.37 103.58
N PRO A 134 11.82 -39.19 103.65
CA PRO A 134 11.18 -39.54 104.92
C PRO A 134 12.11 -40.40 105.76
N ILE A 135 12.13 -40.14 107.06
CA ILE A 135 12.74 -41.00 108.06
C ILE A 135 11.63 -41.90 108.61
N ILE A 136 11.67 -43.17 108.24
CA ILE A 136 10.68 -44.17 108.66
C ILE A 136 11.26 -45.01 109.81
N ALA A 137 10.45 -45.21 110.84
CA ALA A 137 10.76 -46.03 112.00
C ALA A 137 11.00 -47.49 111.60
N LYS A 138 12.14 -48.03 112.01
CA LYS A 138 12.45 -49.46 111.96
C LYS A 138 12.24 -50.09 113.34
N ASP A 139 12.27 -51.41 113.43
CA ASP A 139 12.18 -52.15 114.71
C ASP A 139 13.09 -51.57 115.80
N GLU A 140 14.30 -51.19 115.43
CA GLU A 140 15.33 -50.64 116.32
C GLU A 140 14.97 -49.24 116.84
N CYS A 141 14.17 -48.47 116.09
CA CYS A 141 13.78 -47.11 116.47
C CYS A 141 12.78 -47.10 117.63
N ILE A 142 11.98 -48.17 117.78
CA ILE A 142 10.91 -48.26 118.79
C ILE A 142 11.48 -48.33 120.21
N VAL A 143 12.75 -48.71 120.36
CA VAL A 143 13.47 -48.73 121.65
C VAL A 143 13.51 -47.33 122.29
N CYS A 144 13.77 -46.30 121.49
CA CYS A 144 13.82 -44.91 121.97
C CYS A 144 12.52 -44.13 121.70
N HIS A 145 11.75 -44.54 120.69
CA HIS A 145 10.50 -43.90 120.28
C HIS A 145 9.29 -44.78 120.64
N THR A 146 9.04 -44.97 121.93
CA THR A 146 8.02 -45.90 122.44
C THR A 146 6.58 -45.57 122.02
N ASN A 147 6.32 -44.34 121.56
CA ASN A 147 5.03 -43.91 121.01
C ASN A 147 4.87 -44.19 119.50
N SER A 148 5.85 -44.84 118.88
CA SER A 148 5.90 -45.13 117.45
C SER A 148 5.94 -46.65 117.19
N LYS A 149 5.43 -47.07 116.03
CA LYS A 149 5.50 -48.45 115.51
C LYS A 149 6.37 -48.47 114.26
N GLU A 150 6.82 -49.67 113.87
CA GLU A 150 7.54 -49.85 112.61
C GLU A 150 6.69 -49.30 111.45
N GLY A 151 7.31 -48.55 110.55
CA GLY A 151 6.63 -47.88 109.44
C GLY A 151 6.07 -46.48 109.77
N ASP A 152 6.18 -46.00 111.01
CA ASP A 152 5.83 -44.62 111.34
C ASP A 152 6.86 -43.61 110.84
N ILE A 153 6.41 -42.39 110.50
CA ILE A 153 7.33 -41.32 110.13
C ILE A 153 7.87 -40.62 111.38
N LEU A 154 9.19 -40.60 111.52
CA LEU A 154 9.90 -39.98 112.63
C LEU A 154 10.41 -38.59 112.29
N GLY A 155 10.58 -38.30 111.01
CA GLY A 155 11.14 -37.05 110.52
C GLY A 155 11.40 -37.08 109.02
N ALA A 156 12.10 -36.09 108.50
CA ALA A 156 12.49 -36.01 107.11
C ALA A 156 13.85 -35.29 106.98
N VAL A 157 14.66 -35.70 106.01
CA VAL A 157 15.90 -34.99 105.64
C VAL A 157 15.68 -34.35 104.28
N ARG A 158 15.79 -33.04 104.22
CA ARG A 158 15.82 -32.27 102.97
C ARG A 158 17.27 -32.01 102.58
N VAL A 159 17.58 -32.30 101.33
CA VAL A 159 18.81 -31.89 100.66
C VAL A 159 18.41 -31.02 99.47
N ASP A 160 18.79 -29.76 99.50
CA ASP A 160 18.66 -28.85 98.37
C ASP A 160 20.02 -28.75 97.67
N TYR A 161 20.03 -28.77 96.34
CA TYR A 161 21.20 -28.62 95.50
C TYR A 161 21.00 -27.47 94.53
N SER A 162 21.89 -26.48 94.54
CA SER A 162 21.87 -25.37 93.58
C SER A 162 22.90 -25.61 92.48
N PHE A 163 22.46 -25.68 91.23
CA PHE A 163 23.34 -25.88 90.07
C PHE A 163 23.58 -24.60 89.26
N GLU A 164 23.21 -23.43 89.78
CA GLU A 164 23.32 -22.14 89.08
C GLU A 164 24.77 -21.81 88.69
N GLU A 165 25.74 -22.08 89.55
CA GLU A 165 27.16 -21.84 89.25
C GLU A 165 27.73 -22.83 88.23
N ILE A 166 27.31 -24.10 88.27
CA ILE A 166 27.73 -25.12 87.31
C ILE A 166 27.14 -24.84 85.93
N VAL A 167 25.84 -24.56 85.84
CA VAL A 167 25.22 -24.22 84.54
C VAL A 167 25.84 -22.97 83.93
N ASN A 168 26.10 -21.93 84.74
CA ASN A 168 26.72 -20.70 84.23
C ASN A 168 28.18 -20.88 83.80
N SER A 169 28.98 -21.67 84.53
CA SER A 169 30.37 -21.95 84.15
C SER A 169 30.43 -22.82 82.89
N THR A 170 29.62 -23.87 82.84
CA THR A 170 29.55 -24.78 81.69
C THR A 170 29.04 -24.06 80.43
N GLN A 171 28.02 -23.21 80.52
CA GLN A 171 27.56 -22.42 79.37
C GLN A 171 28.64 -21.50 78.82
N LYS A 172 29.47 -20.89 79.68
CA LYS A 172 30.59 -20.06 79.23
C LYS A 172 31.66 -20.86 78.51
N GLU A 173 32.01 -22.04 79.02
CA GLU A 173 32.99 -22.92 78.37
C GLU A 173 32.49 -23.44 77.02
N TYR A 174 31.24 -23.87 76.93
CA TYR A 174 30.63 -24.28 75.67
C TYR A 174 30.52 -23.13 74.67
N LEU A 175 30.16 -21.92 75.12
CA LEU A 175 30.14 -20.75 74.27
C LEU A 175 31.54 -20.43 73.71
N LEU A 176 32.57 -20.50 74.56
CA LEU A 176 33.96 -20.28 74.15
C LEU A 176 34.42 -21.32 73.13
N PHE A 177 34.14 -22.60 73.38
CA PHE A 177 34.49 -23.68 72.45
C PHE A 177 33.74 -23.55 71.12
N SER A 178 32.48 -23.16 71.17
CA SER A 178 31.65 -22.94 69.97
C SER A 178 32.15 -21.74 69.17
N LEU A 179 32.58 -20.66 69.82
CA LEU A 179 33.19 -19.50 69.16
C LEU A 179 34.51 -19.82 68.44
N ILE A 180 35.24 -20.86 68.88
CA ILE A 180 36.47 -21.32 68.19
C ILE A 180 36.13 -22.13 66.94
N ILE A 181 35.03 -22.89 66.94
CA ILE A 181 34.61 -23.73 65.80
C ILE A 181 33.97 -22.90 64.68
N LEU A 182 33.24 -21.85 65.03
CA LEU A 182 32.49 -21.04 64.06
C LEU A 182 33.38 -20.45 62.93
N PRO A 183 34.57 -19.87 63.18
CA PRO A 183 35.48 -19.41 62.13
C PRO A 183 35.90 -20.53 61.16
N VAL A 184 36.16 -21.74 61.67
CA VAL A 184 36.55 -22.89 60.85
C VAL A 184 35.41 -23.28 59.91
N MET A 185 34.18 -23.34 60.42
CA MET A 185 32.99 -23.62 59.62
C MET A 185 32.76 -22.55 58.55
N LEU A 186 32.92 -21.27 58.89
CA LEU A 186 32.80 -20.17 57.93
C LEU A 186 33.89 -20.23 56.83
N LEU A 187 35.12 -20.62 57.17
CA LEU A 187 36.19 -20.80 56.19
C LEU A 187 35.93 -21.96 55.22
N ILE A 188 35.44 -23.10 55.72
CA ILE A 188 35.04 -24.25 54.90
C ILE A 188 33.91 -23.85 53.96
N THR A 189 32.87 -23.20 54.49
CA THR A 189 31.74 -22.67 53.73
C THR A 189 32.20 -21.68 52.65
N TYR A 190 33.12 -20.79 52.97
CA TYR A 190 33.70 -19.84 52.01
C TYR A 190 34.46 -20.56 50.88
N TYR A 191 35.27 -21.56 51.22
CA TYR A 191 36.02 -22.37 50.24
C TYR A 191 35.09 -23.15 49.29
N ILE A 192 34.05 -23.80 49.84
CA ILE A 192 33.04 -24.52 49.03
C ILE A 192 32.31 -23.53 48.11
N SER A 193 31.92 -22.36 48.63
CA SER A 193 31.28 -21.30 47.85
C SER A 193 32.17 -20.86 46.68
N LEU A 194 33.47 -20.65 46.90
CA LEU A 194 34.42 -20.30 45.84
C LEU A 194 34.52 -21.38 44.76
N ARG A 195 34.62 -22.66 45.13
CA ARG A 195 34.67 -23.79 44.19
C ARG A 195 33.41 -23.90 43.34
N MET A 196 32.23 -23.81 43.94
CA MET A 196 30.96 -23.87 43.21
C MET A 196 30.80 -22.68 42.26
N LEU A 197 31.11 -21.47 42.73
CA LEU A 197 31.06 -20.27 41.89
C LEU A 197 32.02 -20.32 40.72
N GLY A 198 33.23 -20.88 40.90
CA GLY A 198 34.18 -21.07 39.80
C GLY A 198 33.62 -21.96 38.70
N ARG A 199 33.00 -23.10 39.06
CA ARG A 199 32.35 -24.01 38.10
C ARG A 199 31.19 -23.37 37.34
N VAL A 200 30.35 -22.60 38.04
CA VAL A 200 29.21 -21.91 37.43
C VAL A 200 29.70 -20.80 36.49
N ASN A 201 30.68 -20.00 36.90
CA ASN A 201 31.24 -18.95 36.06
C ASN A 201 31.89 -19.51 34.80
N LEU A 202 32.68 -20.59 34.89
CA LEU A 202 33.25 -21.27 33.72
C LEU A 202 32.16 -21.76 32.76
N SER A 203 31.05 -22.29 33.27
CA SER A 203 29.92 -22.72 32.45
C SER A 203 29.23 -21.53 31.76
N ILE A 204 29.12 -20.39 32.45
CA ILE A 204 28.53 -19.15 31.90
C ILE A 204 29.45 -18.50 30.86
N GLU A 205 30.77 -18.44 31.10
CA GLU A 205 31.74 -17.89 30.15
C GLU A 205 31.79 -18.74 28.87
N ASN A 206 31.85 -20.07 28.99
CA ASN A 206 31.77 -20.95 27.81
C ASN A 206 30.45 -20.79 27.04
N PHE A 207 29.33 -20.60 27.75
CA PHE A 207 28.03 -20.34 27.12
C PHE A 207 28.04 -18.98 26.39
N LYS A 208 28.63 -17.96 27.01
CA LYS A 208 28.75 -16.63 26.45
C LYS A 208 29.65 -16.61 25.21
N GLU A 209 30.83 -17.23 25.26
CA GLU A 209 31.74 -17.33 24.10
C GLU A 209 31.07 -18.03 22.91
N LYS A 210 30.32 -19.11 23.14
CA LYS A 210 29.57 -19.81 22.07
C LYS A 210 28.42 -18.99 21.48
N ILE A 211 27.87 -18.03 22.22
CA ILE A 211 26.84 -17.10 21.71
C ILE A 211 27.48 -15.93 20.98
N GLU A 212 28.53 -15.33 21.54
CA GLU A 212 29.25 -14.21 20.93
C GLU A 212 30.01 -14.62 19.65
N SER A 213 30.29 -15.92 19.47
CA SER A 213 30.85 -16.46 18.23
C SER A 213 29.84 -16.56 17.06
N VAL A 214 28.57 -16.21 17.26
CA VAL A 214 27.53 -16.27 16.22
C VAL A 214 27.21 -14.86 15.75
N ASN A 215 27.86 -14.42 14.67
CA ASN A 215 27.66 -13.08 14.10
C ASN A 215 26.85 -13.09 12.79
N SER A 216 26.53 -14.28 12.24
CA SER A 216 25.83 -14.43 10.96
C SER A 216 24.95 -15.69 10.89
N VAL A 217 23.82 -15.61 10.18
CA VAL A 217 22.90 -16.75 9.93
C VAL A 217 23.64 -17.91 9.23
N LYS A 218 24.68 -17.63 8.44
CA LYS A 218 25.53 -18.64 7.78
C LYS A 218 26.43 -19.43 8.75
N GLU A 219 26.78 -18.87 9.91
CA GLU A 219 27.70 -19.49 10.88
C GLU A 219 27.01 -20.51 11.80
N PHE A 220 25.67 -20.54 11.82
CA PHE A 220 24.91 -21.59 12.52
C PHE A 220 25.19 -23.00 11.99
N LYS A 221 25.73 -23.13 10.76
CA LYS A 221 26.13 -24.41 10.15
C LYS A 221 27.21 -25.15 10.94
N ASN A 222 28.01 -24.43 11.75
CA ASN A 222 29.21 -24.97 12.39
C ASN A 222 29.08 -25.17 13.91
N ILE A 223 27.88 -25.01 14.49
CA ILE A 223 27.67 -25.32 15.91
C ILE A 223 27.56 -26.84 16.08
N GLU A 224 28.70 -27.53 15.98
CA GLU A 224 28.78 -28.93 16.38
C GLU A 224 28.64 -29.04 17.90
N THR A 225 27.74 -29.91 18.33
CA THR A 225 27.50 -30.29 19.73
C THR A 225 28.67 -31.11 20.27
N SER A 226 29.84 -30.49 20.42
CA SER A 226 30.89 -31.05 21.25
C SER A 226 30.44 -31.02 22.71
N HIS A 227 30.14 -32.21 23.25
CA HIS A 227 29.85 -32.42 24.67
C HIS A 227 31.02 -31.89 25.49
N VAL A 228 30.82 -30.76 26.19
CA VAL A 228 31.84 -30.23 27.10
C VAL A 228 31.75 -31.02 28.41
N LYS A 229 32.78 -31.82 28.69
CA LYS A 229 32.85 -32.82 29.77
C LYS A 229 32.68 -32.29 31.21
N ASP A 230 32.51 -30.98 31.42
CA ASP A 230 32.59 -30.32 32.73
C ASP A 230 31.46 -29.33 33.05
N SER A 231 30.38 -29.28 32.25
CA SER A 231 29.22 -28.41 32.51
C SER A 231 28.10 -29.10 33.31
N PHE A 232 27.28 -28.30 34.01
CA PHE A 232 26.04 -28.77 34.63
C PHE A 232 25.04 -29.26 33.57
N LYS A 233 24.29 -30.34 33.85
CA LYS A 233 23.30 -30.93 32.92
C LYS A 233 22.23 -29.93 32.47
N GLU A 234 21.88 -29.00 33.35
CA GLU A 234 20.91 -27.94 33.09
C GLU A 234 21.38 -27.02 31.94
N PHE A 235 22.68 -26.73 31.83
CA PHE A 235 23.23 -25.96 30.72
C PHE A 235 23.28 -26.75 29.41
N GLU A 236 23.50 -28.07 29.48
CA GLU A 236 23.45 -28.96 28.32
C GLU A 236 22.05 -29.00 27.68
N GLN A 237 20.99 -29.05 28.50
CA GLN A 237 19.61 -28.98 28.02
C GLN A 237 19.29 -27.63 27.35
N ILE A 238 19.80 -26.52 27.89
CA ILE A 238 19.65 -25.20 27.27
C ILE A 238 20.33 -25.17 25.89
N MET A 239 21.53 -25.76 25.76
CA MET A 239 22.25 -25.83 24.47
C MET A 239 21.49 -26.67 23.43
N ILE A 240 20.92 -27.81 23.82
CA ILE A 240 20.09 -28.65 22.93
C ILE A 240 18.83 -27.88 22.48
N GLY A 241 18.19 -27.17 23.42
CA GLY A 241 17.04 -26.31 23.11
C GLY A 241 17.40 -25.19 22.14
N LEU A 242 18.57 -24.56 22.29
CA LEU A 242 19.07 -23.51 21.42
C LEU A 242 19.37 -24.04 20.00
N SER A 243 19.98 -25.23 19.90
CA SER A 243 20.20 -25.92 18.61
C SER A 243 18.88 -26.24 17.91
N THR A 244 17.88 -26.70 18.66
CA THR A 244 16.54 -26.98 18.12
C THR A 244 15.84 -25.71 17.62
N LEU A 245 15.96 -24.61 18.38
CA LEU A 245 15.42 -23.30 17.99
C LEU A 245 16.13 -22.75 16.75
N SER A 246 17.46 -22.88 16.67
CA SER A 246 18.26 -22.53 15.49
C SER A 246 17.79 -23.29 14.24
N GLY A 247 17.58 -24.61 14.35
CA GLY A 247 17.03 -25.41 13.26
C GLY A 247 15.64 -24.97 12.81
N LYS A 248 14.76 -24.55 13.74
CA LYS A 248 13.44 -23.99 13.41
C LYS A 248 13.52 -22.61 12.76
N LEU A 249 14.42 -21.74 13.22
CA LEU A 249 14.65 -20.42 12.63
C LEU A 249 15.20 -20.50 11.20
N LYS A 250 16.01 -21.54 10.90
CA LYS A 250 16.49 -21.82 9.53
C LYS A 250 15.36 -21.98 8.52
N ASN A 251 14.25 -22.62 8.90
CA ASN A 251 13.10 -22.82 8.01
C ASN A 251 12.21 -21.57 7.86
N ILE A 252 12.42 -20.54 8.68
CA ILE A 252 11.62 -19.30 8.70
C ILE A 252 12.41 -18.13 8.08
N ALA A 253 13.73 -18.20 8.09
CA ALA A 253 14.58 -17.17 7.50
C ALA A 253 14.60 -17.29 5.97
N VAL A 254 13.63 -16.64 5.31
CA VAL A 254 13.76 -16.24 3.90
C VAL A 254 15.03 -15.42 3.76
N ASP A 255 15.89 -15.75 2.79
CA ASP A 255 17.14 -15.03 2.56
C ASP A 255 16.81 -13.55 2.32
N LYS A 256 17.39 -12.65 3.12
CA LYS A 256 17.11 -11.21 3.07
C LYS A 256 17.26 -10.64 1.65
N SER A 257 18.17 -11.22 0.88
CA SER A 257 18.41 -10.91 -0.53
C SER A 257 17.18 -11.12 -1.42
N ILE A 258 16.37 -12.15 -1.14
CA ILE A 258 15.16 -12.49 -1.91
C ILE A 258 14.03 -11.50 -1.61
N LEU A 259 13.82 -11.17 -0.34
CA LEU A 259 12.82 -10.16 0.06
C LEU A 259 13.18 -8.77 -0.45
N GLU A 260 14.46 -8.38 -0.38
CA GLU A 260 14.94 -7.12 -0.97
C GLU A 260 14.75 -7.10 -2.49
N PHE A 261 14.90 -8.25 -3.16
CA PHE A 261 14.67 -8.38 -4.59
C PHE A 261 13.18 -8.25 -4.96
N GLU A 262 12.29 -8.88 -4.20
CA GLU A 262 10.83 -8.76 -4.41
C GLU A 262 10.37 -7.30 -4.23
N VAL A 263 10.87 -6.59 -3.21
CA VAL A 263 10.59 -5.15 -3.03
C VAL A 263 11.13 -4.32 -4.20
N LYS A 264 12.34 -4.60 -4.69
CA LYS A 264 12.89 -3.93 -5.88
C LYS A 264 12.07 -4.20 -7.14
N LEU A 265 11.60 -5.43 -7.34
CA LEU A 265 10.72 -5.79 -8.45
C LEU A 265 9.37 -5.04 -8.39
N LEU A 266 8.82 -4.84 -7.18
CA LEU A 266 7.61 -4.04 -6.99
C LEU A 266 7.83 -2.55 -7.29
N ASP A 267 8.96 -1.97 -6.89
CA ASP A 267 9.31 -0.58 -7.25
C ASP A 267 9.43 -0.39 -8.78
N LYS A 268 9.87 -1.45 -9.46
CA LYS A 268 9.99 -1.54 -10.93
C LYS A 268 8.65 -1.74 -11.66
N MET A 269 7.52 -1.90 -10.94
CA MET A 269 6.17 -1.87 -11.54
C MET A 269 5.68 -0.45 -11.87
N VAL A 270 6.42 0.60 -11.52
CA VAL A 270 6.10 1.97 -11.96
C VAL A 270 6.45 2.10 -13.44
N ILE A 271 5.47 1.79 -14.31
CA ILE A 271 5.62 1.89 -15.76
C ILE A 271 5.62 3.36 -16.17
N THR A 272 6.73 3.80 -16.77
CA THR A 272 6.85 5.13 -17.38
C THR A 272 6.74 5.05 -18.91
N SER A 273 6.48 6.19 -19.57
CA SER A 273 6.39 6.27 -21.03
C SER A 273 7.69 5.89 -21.76
N GLU A 274 8.85 6.07 -21.12
CA GLU A 274 10.16 5.65 -21.66
C GLU A 274 10.31 4.13 -21.64
N ILE A 275 9.91 3.48 -20.54
CA ILE A 275 9.95 2.01 -20.41
C ILE A 275 9.07 1.33 -21.46
N ILE A 276 7.95 1.94 -21.85
CA ILE A 276 7.05 1.38 -22.87
C ILE A 276 7.70 1.39 -24.25
N LYS A 277 8.40 2.46 -24.62
CA LYS A 277 9.04 2.59 -25.94
C LYS A 277 10.18 1.58 -26.12
N ASP A 278 10.99 1.40 -25.08
CA ASP A 278 12.18 0.54 -25.12
C ASP A 278 12.04 -0.70 -24.21
N TRP A 279 10.83 -1.26 -24.14
CA TRP A 279 10.52 -2.32 -23.19
C TRP A 279 11.40 -3.56 -23.33
N LYS A 280 11.92 -3.84 -24.52
CA LYS A 280 12.83 -4.98 -24.75
C LYS A 280 14.16 -4.80 -24.04
N GLU A 281 14.73 -3.59 -24.04
CA GLU A 281 15.93 -3.26 -23.29
C GLU A 281 15.66 -3.31 -21.78
N TYR A 282 14.49 -2.85 -21.36
CA TYR A 282 14.08 -2.98 -19.95
C TYR A 282 14.02 -4.44 -19.48
N ILE A 283 13.48 -5.35 -20.30
CA ILE A 283 13.44 -6.78 -19.99
C ILE A 283 14.84 -7.41 -19.96
N LYS A 284 15.74 -6.99 -20.84
CA LYS A 284 17.16 -7.41 -20.82
C LYS A 284 17.85 -7.01 -19.51
N ASP A 285 17.68 -5.77 -19.08
CA ASP A 285 18.21 -5.28 -17.80
C ASP A 285 17.61 -6.04 -16.62
N LEU A 286 16.31 -6.31 -16.66
CA LEU A 286 15.61 -7.07 -15.64
C LEU A 286 16.13 -8.51 -15.55
N LEU A 287 16.45 -9.15 -16.68
CA LEU A 287 17.05 -10.47 -16.73
C LEU A 287 18.43 -10.50 -16.03
N HIS A 288 19.26 -9.47 -16.21
CA HIS A 288 20.52 -9.33 -15.47
C HIS A 288 20.30 -9.19 -13.96
N GLU A 289 19.32 -8.40 -13.54
CA GLU A 289 19.02 -8.21 -12.12
C GLU A 289 18.49 -9.49 -11.46
N ILE A 290 17.62 -10.24 -12.16
CA ILE A 290 17.14 -11.55 -11.72
C ILE A 290 18.33 -12.50 -11.57
N HIS A 291 19.24 -12.54 -12.55
CA HIS A 291 20.40 -13.43 -12.55
C HIS A 291 21.29 -13.28 -11.30
N ILE A 292 21.40 -12.06 -10.76
CA ILE A 292 22.19 -11.78 -9.54
C ILE A 292 21.64 -12.52 -8.31
N VAL A 293 20.32 -12.74 -8.25
CA VAL A 293 19.62 -13.32 -7.10
C VAL A 293 19.30 -14.80 -7.32
N LEU A 294 18.95 -15.17 -8.55
CA LEU A 294 18.62 -16.52 -8.98
C LEU A 294 19.34 -16.81 -10.30
N PRO A 295 20.05 -17.94 -10.47
CA PRO A 295 20.82 -18.25 -11.69
C PRO A 295 19.89 -18.58 -12.87
N VAL A 296 19.26 -17.54 -13.42
CA VAL A 296 18.40 -17.57 -14.61
C VAL A 296 19.25 -17.26 -15.83
N TYR A 297 19.05 -18.02 -16.91
CA TYR A 297 19.79 -17.83 -18.16
C TYR A 297 18.93 -17.29 -19.30
N CYS A 298 17.63 -17.56 -19.25
CA CYS A 298 16.68 -17.07 -20.23
C CYS A 298 15.31 -16.74 -19.63
N LEU A 299 14.64 -15.78 -20.25
CA LEU A 299 13.23 -15.45 -20.02
C LEU A 299 12.48 -15.65 -21.32
N ILE A 300 11.42 -16.46 -21.28
CA ILE A 300 10.54 -16.74 -22.40
C ILE A 300 9.27 -15.92 -22.19
N THR A 301 8.84 -15.20 -23.22
CA THR A 301 7.57 -14.49 -23.21
C THR A 301 6.79 -14.86 -24.45
N ILE A 302 5.52 -15.20 -24.26
CA ILE A 302 4.62 -15.59 -25.33
C ILE A 302 3.37 -14.75 -25.15
N PHE A 303 2.92 -14.04 -26.18
CA PHE A 303 1.72 -13.23 -26.13
C PHE A 303 0.87 -13.41 -27.38
N LYS A 304 -0.44 -13.48 -27.20
CA LYS A 304 -1.42 -13.50 -28.30
C LYS A 304 -1.62 -12.07 -28.82
N THR A 305 -1.35 -11.84 -30.12
CA THR A 305 -1.51 -10.52 -30.75
C THR A 305 -2.90 -10.33 -31.34
N ASP A 306 -3.44 -11.36 -32.00
CA ASP A 306 -4.77 -11.41 -32.66
C ASP A 306 -5.43 -12.77 -32.43
N ASP A 307 -6.65 -13.01 -32.95
CA ASP A 307 -7.40 -14.24 -32.67
C ASP A 307 -6.66 -15.54 -33.05
N GLU A 308 -5.67 -15.50 -33.97
CA GLU A 308 -4.91 -16.68 -34.44
C GLU A 308 -3.37 -16.56 -34.44
N ASN A 309 -2.77 -15.43 -34.01
CA ASN A 309 -1.31 -15.24 -34.08
C ASN A 309 -0.65 -15.04 -32.70
N TYR A 310 0.51 -15.66 -32.50
CA TYR A 310 1.31 -15.59 -31.27
C TYR A 310 2.68 -14.95 -31.53
N GLU A 311 3.11 -14.10 -30.61
CA GLU A 311 4.47 -13.55 -30.60
C GLU A 311 5.25 -14.19 -29.46
N ILE A 312 6.32 -14.91 -29.82
CA ILE A 312 7.26 -15.56 -28.92
C ILE A 312 8.55 -14.73 -28.91
N GLU A 313 8.92 -14.22 -27.74
CA GLU A 313 10.21 -13.56 -27.54
C GLU A 313 11.01 -14.28 -26.46
N ILE A 314 12.21 -14.72 -26.82
CA ILE A 314 13.15 -15.37 -25.90
C ILE A 314 14.30 -14.41 -25.62
N PHE A 315 14.43 -14.00 -24.37
CA PHE A 315 15.49 -13.13 -23.88
C PHE A 315 16.59 -13.98 -23.25
N TRP A 316 17.83 -13.77 -23.68
CA TRP A 316 19.00 -14.50 -23.24
C TRP A 316 19.96 -13.59 -22.49
N LEU A 317 20.52 -14.09 -21.39
CA LEU A 317 21.52 -13.35 -20.62
C LEU A 317 22.84 -13.16 -21.41
N GLY A 318 23.20 -14.15 -22.22
CA GLY A 318 24.35 -14.14 -23.12
C GLY A 318 24.05 -14.94 -24.40
N GLU A 319 25.01 -15.04 -25.33
CA GLU A 319 24.78 -15.73 -26.61
C GLU A 319 24.66 -17.25 -26.41
N PRO A 320 23.52 -17.89 -26.77
CA PRO A 320 23.31 -19.33 -26.57
C PRO A 320 23.89 -20.17 -27.70
N ASP A 321 24.25 -21.41 -27.38
CA ASP A 321 24.57 -22.42 -28.39
C ASP A 321 23.32 -22.80 -29.20
N GLN A 322 23.52 -23.15 -30.48
CA GLN A 322 22.42 -23.47 -31.41
C GLN A 322 21.54 -24.62 -30.90
N GLU A 323 22.12 -25.60 -30.22
CA GLU A 323 21.39 -26.75 -29.65
C GLU A 323 20.42 -26.33 -28.53
N ILE A 324 20.82 -25.37 -27.68
CA ILE A 324 19.97 -24.82 -26.60
C ILE A 324 18.86 -23.95 -27.20
N LYS A 325 19.19 -23.21 -28.26
CA LYS A 325 18.25 -22.38 -28.99
C LYS A 325 17.10 -23.22 -29.55
N ASP A 326 17.43 -24.27 -30.29
CA ASP A 326 16.45 -25.19 -30.90
C ASP A 326 15.57 -25.87 -29.82
N TYR A 327 16.18 -26.27 -28.68
CA TYR A 327 15.45 -26.86 -27.56
C TYR A 327 14.41 -25.92 -26.95
N LEU A 328 14.75 -24.64 -26.70
CA LEU A 328 13.80 -23.68 -26.13
C LEU A 328 12.73 -23.23 -27.12
N GLU A 329 13.05 -23.17 -28.42
CA GLU A 329 12.04 -22.91 -29.46
C GLU A 329 10.99 -24.03 -29.46
N GLU A 330 11.41 -25.29 -29.49
CA GLU A 330 10.50 -26.44 -29.44
C GLU A 330 9.67 -26.47 -28.15
N THR A 331 10.32 -26.20 -27.01
CA THR A 331 9.66 -26.13 -25.71
C THR A 331 8.61 -25.02 -25.68
N SER A 332 8.93 -23.82 -26.18
CA SER A 332 8.00 -22.68 -26.22
C SER A 332 6.77 -22.98 -27.08
N ILE A 333 6.96 -23.65 -28.21
CA ILE A 333 5.86 -24.07 -29.10
C ILE A 333 4.98 -25.12 -28.39
N ASN A 334 5.59 -26.09 -27.70
CA ASN A 334 4.86 -27.12 -26.96
C ASN A 334 4.04 -26.53 -25.81
N MET A 335 4.57 -25.51 -25.10
CA MET A 335 3.82 -24.79 -24.06
C MET A 335 2.50 -24.19 -24.58
N ILE A 336 2.50 -23.64 -25.80
CA ILE A 336 1.29 -23.06 -26.42
C ILE A 336 0.30 -24.18 -26.79
N LYS A 337 0.79 -25.28 -27.38
CA LYS A 337 -0.04 -26.42 -27.75
C LYS A 337 -0.73 -27.05 -26.55
N GLU A 338 -0.03 -27.22 -25.44
CA GLU A 338 -0.57 -27.80 -24.20
C GLU A 338 -1.59 -26.88 -23.52
N HIS A 339 -1.33 -25.57 -23.46
CA HIS A 339 -2.24 -24.64 -22.79
C HIS A 339 -3.51 -24.31 -23.59
N HIS A 340 -3.47 -24.39 -24.92
CA HIS A 340 -4.59 -23.94 -25.78
C HIS A 340 -5.22 -25.03 -26.65
N ASN A 341 -4.71 -26.26 -26.63
CA ASN A 341 -5.29 -27.41 -27.35
C ASN A 341 -5.40 -27.16 -28.87
N LEU A 342 -4.43 -26.44 -29.46
CA LEU A 342 -4.40 -26.02 -30.86
C LEU A 342 -3.47 -26.93 -31.70
N SER A 343 -3.90 -27.26 -32.93
CA SER A 343 -3.16 -28.16 -33.85
C SER A 343 -2.24 -27.43 -34.84
N VAL A 344 -2.51 -26.16 -35.16
CA VAL A 344 -1.71 -25.29 -36.03
C VAL A 344 -1.70 -23.90 -35.40
N ILE A 345 -0.53 -23.28 -35.33
CA ILE A 345 -0.32 -21.99 -34.67
C ILE A 345 0.51 -21.15 -35.63
N ASP A 346 -0.03 -20.02 -36.09
CA ASP A 346 0.81 -18.98 -36.68
C ASP A 346 1.54 -18.26 -35.55
N TYR A 347 2.85 -18.15 -35.67
CA TYR A 347 3.68 -17.50 -34.68
C TYR A 347 4.81 -16.70 -35.31
N THR A 348 5.21 -15.65 -34.61
CA THR A 348 6.43 -14.90 -34.86
C THR A 348 7.38 -15.14 -33.69
N LEU A 349 8.61 -15.54 -33.99
CA LEU A 349 9.60 -15.89 -32.96
C LEU A 349 10.83 -15.00 -33.08
N ARG A 350 11.26 -14.41 -31.95
CA ARG A 350 12.40 -13.49 -31.89
C ARG A 350 13.32 -13.84 -30.71
N HIS A 351 14.62 -13.78 -30.96
CA HIS A 351 15.65 -13.91 -29.92
C HIS A 351 16.22 -12.54 -29.61
N ASN A 352 16.31 -12.22 -28.32
CA ASN A 352 16.89 -10.99 -27.81
C ASN A 352 18.06 -11.34 -26.89
N VAL A 353 19.28 -10.92 -27.22
CA VAL A 353 20.47 -11.15 -26.38
C VAL A 353 20.76 -9.89 -25.56
N SER A 354 20.99 -10.05 -24.27
CA SER A 354 21.21 -8.95 -23.32
C SER A 354 22.65 -8.43 -23.35
N SER A 355 23.65 -9.32 -23.44
CA SER A 355 25.06 -8.95 -23.57
C SER A 355 25.80 -9.90 -24.51
N GLU A 356 26.35 -9.36 -25.61
CA GLU A 356 27.20 -10.09 -26.56
C GLU A 356 28.57 -10.48 -25.97
N THR A 357 28.94 -9.91 -24.82
CA THR A 357 30.23 -10.16 -24.16
C THR A 357 30.17 -11.22 -23.06
N TYR A 358 28.96 -11.64 -22.67
CA TYR A 358 28.75 -12.66 -21.65
C TYR A 358 28.63 -14.04 -22.30
N SER A 359 29.59 -14.93 -22.02
CA SER A 359 29.49 -16.34 -22.44
C SER A 359 28.66 -17.09 -21.42
N LEU A 360 27.62 -17.78 -21.89
CA LEU A 360 26.77 -18.66 -21.09
C LEU A 360 27.52 -19.88 -20.49
N GLY A 361 28.81 -20.06 -20.79
CA GLY A 361 29.58 -21.25 -20.40
C GLY A 361 29.12 -22.50 -21.17
N GLN A 362 29.65 -23.69 -20.83
CA GLN A 362 29.13 -24.96 -21.34
C GLN A 362 27.85 -25.34 -20.57
N LEU A 363 26.76 -24.60 -20.80
CA LEU A 363 25.43 -25.03 -20.38
C LEU A 363 24.99 -26.20 -21.26
N THR A 364 24.57 -27.32 -20.66
CA THR A 364 23.97 -28.44 -21.40
C THR A 364 22.45 -28.43 -21.24
N ILE A 365 21.71 -29.13 -22.11
CA ILE A 365 20.24 -29.22 -22.00
C ILE A 365 19.82 -29.77 -20.61
N GLU A 366 20.63 -30.65 -20.01
CA GLU A 366 20.39 -31.23 -18.69
C GLU A 366 20.51 -30.19 -17.54
N ASP A 367 21.16 -29.05 -17.79
CA ASP A 367 21.35 -27.99 -16.81
C ASP A 367 20.19 -26.99 -16.77
N ILE A 368 19.25 -27.03 -17.73
CA ILE A 368 18.15 -26.06 -17.86
C ILE A 368 16.81 -26.73 -17.50
N GLU A 369 16.29 -26.42 -16.31
CA GLU A 369 14.87 -26.63 -15.99
C GLU A 369 14.08 -25.36 -16.35
N HIS A 370 12.86 -25.51 -16.87
CA HIS A 370 11.99 -24.38 -17.18
C HIS A 370 10.75 -24.37 -16.27
N GLU A 371 10.45 -23.22 -15.68
CA GLU A 371 9.19 -22.97 -14.98
C GLU A 371 8.41 -21.89 -15.72
N ALA A 372 7.12 -22.12 -15.97
CA ALA A 372 6.27 -21.19 -16.72
C ALA A 372 4.93 -20.96 -16.05
N LYS A 373 4.39 -19.74 -16.22
CA LYS A 373 3.09 -19.33 -15.71
C LYS A 373 2.32 -18.60 -16.81
N SER A 374 1.04 -18.92 -16.94
CA SER A 374 0.15 -18.34 -17.96
C SER A 374 -0.86 -17.38 -17.34
N ILE A 375 -1.19 -16.30 -18.05
CA ILE A 375 -2.30 -15.41 -17.77
C ILE A 375 -3.22 -15.33 -18.99
N LEU A 376 -4.53 -15.30 -18.75
CA LEU A 376 -5.50 -14.79 -19.71
C LEU A 376 -6.18 -13.58 -19.10
N LEU A 377 -6.05 -12.44 -19.77
CA LEU A 377 -6.85 -11.26 -19.49
C LEU A 377 -8.06 -11.27 -20.43
N ASP A 378 -9.26 -11.12 -19.87
CA ASP A 378 -10.50 -11.06 -20.63
C ASP A 378 -10.68 -9.72 -21.37
N ALA A 379 -10.11 -8.63 -20.83
CA ALA A 379 -10.17 -7.29 -21.40
C ALA A 379 -8.94 -6.43 -20.99
N PRO A 380 -8.03 -6.08 -21.93
CA PRO A 380 -7.96 -6.53 -23.32
C PRO A 380 -7.70 -8.05 -23.41
N ARG A 381 -8.14 -8.70 -24.51
CA ARG A 381 -7.89 -10.12 -24.79
C ARG A 381 -6.40 -10.39 -25.02
N ILE A 382 -5.62 -10.39 -23.94
CA ILE A 382 -4.20 -10.70 -23.96
C ILE A 382 -4.03 -11.99 -23.18
N GLY A 383 -3.84 -13.08 -23.92
CA GLY A 383 -3.31 -14.33 -23.37
C GLY A 383 -1.79 -14.28 -23.44
N GLY A 384 -1.11 -14.55 -22.33
CA GLY A 384 0.35 -14.58 -22.32
C GLY A 384 0.92 -15.66 -21.41
N ILE A 385 2.04 -16.25 -21.81
CA ILE A 385 2.82 -17.19 -21.01
C ILE A 385 4.18 -16.55 -20.77
N VAL A 386 4.64 -16.53 -19.52
CA VAL A 386 6.00 -16.13 -19.17
C VAL A 386 6.68 -17.32 -18.50
N GLY A 387 7.88 -17.66 -18.98
CA GLY A 387 8.69 -18.74 -18.46
C GLY A 387 10.13 -18.30 -18.15
N LEU A 388 10.76 -18.97 -17.20
CA LEU A 388 12.17 -18.77 -16.83
C LEU A 388 12.93 -20.09 -17.03
N GLY A 389 14.12 -20.01 -17.62
CA GLY A 389 15.09 -21.12 -17.62
C GLY A 389 16.06 -20.99 -16.45
N ILE A 390 15.99 -21.92 -15.50
CA ILE A 390 16.75 -21.99 -14.25
C ILE A 390 17.71 -23.18 -14.24
N GLN A 391 18.74 -23.11 -13.39
CA GLN A 391 19.70 -24.21 -13.24
C GLN A 391 19.10 -25.43 -12.52
N SER A 392 19.24 -26.64 -13.09
CA SER A 392 18.67 -27.90 -12.56
C SER A 392 19.18 -28.31 -11.16
N ASN A 393 20.36 -27.86 -10.74
CA ASN A 393 21.02 -28.36 -9.52
C ASN A 393 20.66 -27.63 -8.21
N THR A 394 19.56 -26.87 -8.20
CA THR A 394 19.08 -26.18 -6.99
C THR A 394 18.29 -27.20 -6.15
N GLU A 395 18.78 -27.58 -4.96
CA GLU A 395 17.99 -28.40 -4.03
C GLU A 395 16.58 -27.79 -3.93
N LYS A 396 15.54 -28.56 -4.31
CA LYS A 396 14.13 -28.12 -4.30
C LYS A 396 13.64 -27.94 -2.87
N ASP A 397 14.17 -26.93 -2.18
CA ASP A 397 13.62 -26.41 -0.94
C ASP A 397 12.27 -25.76 -1.27
N SER A 398 11.24 -26.05 -0.47
CA SER A 398 9.88 -25.51 -0.66
C SER A 398 9.84 -23.98 -0.72
N ILE A 399 10.84 -23.31 -0.14
CA ILE A 399 11.01 -21.86 -0.14
C ILE A 399 11.47 -21.36 -1.53
N HIS A 400 12.37 -22.07 -2.21
CA HIS A 400 12.86 -21.67 -3.54
C HIS A 400 11.73 -21.69 -4.58
N SER A 401 10.86 -22.71 -4.54
CA SER A 401 9.70 -22.79 -5.44
C SER A 401 8.69 -21.66 -5.21
N ILE A 402 8.43 -21.28 -3.95
CA ILE A 402 7.54 -20.14 -3.63
C ILE A 402 8.11 -18.82 -4.19
N VAL A 403 9.43 -18.65 -4.12
CA VAL A 403 10.10 -17.44 -4.60
C VAL A 403 10.07 -17.36 -6.12
N ILE A 404 10.35 -18.47 -6.81
CA ILE A 404 10.26 -18.52 -8.27
C ILE A 404 8.83 -18.24 -8.74
N ASP A 405 7.82 -18.80 -8.05
CA ASP A 405 6.41 -18.53 -8.37
C ASP A 405 6.03 -17.06 -8.14
N SER A 406 6.54 -16.40 -7.09
CA SER A 406 6.33 -14.96 -6.88
C SER A 406 6.98 -14.11 -7.97
N ILE A 407 8.23 -14.43 -8.35
CA ILE A 407 8.96 -13.75 -9.42
C ILE A 407 8.22 -13.91 -10.75
N LEU A 408 7.84 -15.14 -11.13
CA LEU A 408 7.08 -15.41 -12.34
C LEU A 408 5.75 -14.66 -12.38
N THR A 409 5.02 -14.62 -11.26
CA THR A 409 3.75 -13.87 -11.17
C THR A 409 3.96 -12.38 -11.38
N THR A 410 5.00 -11.83 -10.75
CA THR A 410 5.34 -10.40 -10.83
C THR A 410 5.76 -10.02 -12.24
N LEU A 411 6.60 -10.84 -12.87
CA LEU A 411 7.03 -10.67 -14.26
C LEU A 411 5.86 -10.78 -15.23
N LEU A 412 5.00 -11.80 -15.07
CA LEU A 412 3.81 -11.98 -15.90
C LEU A 412 2.90 -10.76 -15.89
N ASN A 413 2.67 -10.20 -14.69
CA ASN A 413 1.89 -8.97 -14.53
C ASN A 413 2.59 -7.75 -15.15
N LEU A 414 3.90 -7.61 -14.95
CA LEU A 414 4.68 -6.49 -15.48
C LEU A 414 4.73 -6.51 -17.01
N VAL A 415 5.16 -7.63 -17.60
CA VAL A 415 5.29 -7.75 -19.07
C VAL A 415 3.92 -7.69 -19.73
N GLY A 416 2.90 -8.33 -19.14
CA GLY A 416 1.52 -8.22 -19.59
C GLY A 416 1.00 -6.77 -19.58
N SER A 417 1.29 -6.01 -18.51
CA SER A 417 0.87 -4.60 -18.41
C SER A 417 1.60 -3.71 -19.42
N ILE A 418 2.91 -3.87 -19.59
CA ILE A 418 3.69 -3.11 -20.57
C ILE A 418 3.18 -3.38 -21.99
N LYS A 419 2.95 -4.66 -22.34
CA LYS A 419 2.47 -5.06 -23.67
C LYS A 419 1.06 -4.52 -23.94
N ALA A 420 0.18 -4.58 -22.93
CA ALA A 420 -1.15 -3.99 -23.02
C ALA A 420 -1.07 -2.48 -23.30
N ILE A 421 -0.28 -1.74 -22.51
CA ILE A 421 -0.14 -0.29 -22.66
C ILE A 421 0.48 0.07 -24.01
N ASN A 422 1.49 -0.67 -24.49
CA ASN A 422 2.09 -0.41 -25.81
C ASN A 422 1.04 -0.58 -26.93
N LYS A 423 0.28 -1.69 -26.92
CA LYS A 423 -0.80 -1.92 -27.90
C LYS A 423 -1.87 -0.83 -27.83
N TYR A 424 -2.24 -0.36 -26.63
CA TYR A 424 -3.15 0.76 -26.48
C TYR A 424 -2.57 2.07 -27.04
N THR A 425 -1.27 2.31 -26.84
CA THR A 425 -0.58 3.52 -27.32
C THR A 425 -0.52 3.53 -28.85
N GLU A 426 -0.15 2.42 -29.48
CA GLU A 426 -0.13 2.29 -30.94
C GLU A 426 -1.53 2.52 -31.54
N ASN A 427 -2.57 1.94 -30.93
CA ASN A 427 -3.95 2.19 -31.34
C ASN A 427 -4.35 3.66 -31.16
N LEU A 428 -3.96 4.30 -30.05
CA LEU A 428 -4.23 5.71 -29.80
C LEU A 428 -3.53 6.62 -30.82
N GLU A 429 -2.27 6.33 -31.18
CA GLU A 429 -1.54 7.07 -32.22
C GLU A 429 -2.21 6.90 -33.59
N PHE A 430 -2.67 5.69 -33.90
CA PHE A 430 -3.42 5.42 -35.13
C PHE A 430 -4.70 6.27 -35.20
N TYR A 431 -5.54 6.24 -34.15
CA TYR A 431 -6.79 7.02 -34.14
C TYR A 431 -6.58 8.54 -34.00
N ALA A 432 -5.47 8.99 -33.42
CA ALA A 432 -5.13 10.40 -33.33
C ALA A 432 -4.68 10.99 -34.68
N THR A 433 -4.12 10.15 -35.56
CA THR A 433 -3.52 10.58 -36.83
C THR A 433 -4.34 10.21 -38.06
N ARG A 434 -5.24 9.22 -37.95
CA ARG A 434 -6.04 8.70 -39.05
C ARG A 434 -7.52 9.00 -38.88
N ASP A 435 -8.21 9.18 -40.00
CA ASP A 435 -9.67 9.16 -40.07
C ASP A 435 -10.17 7.73 -39.80
N PRO A 436 -11.08 7.53 -38.83
CA PRO A 436 -11.51 6.18 -38.41
C PRO A 436 -12.33 5.46 -39.48
N LEU A 437 -12.96 6.19 -40.41
CA LEU A 437 -13.77 5.59 -41.47
C LEU A 437 -12.89 5.02 -42.59
N THR A 438 -11.95 5.83 -43.09
CA THR A 438 -11.17 5.54 -44.31
C THR A 438 -9.74 5.11 -44.02
N SER A 439 -9.26 5.24 -42.78
CA SER A 439 -7.85 5.04 -42.38
C SER A 439 -6.84 5.96 -43.10
N LEU A 440 -7.32 6.98 -43.82
CA LEU A 440 -6.48 8.03 -44.39
C LEU A 440 -6.01 9.00 -43.30
N PHE A 441 -5.06 9.88 -43.61
CA PHE A 441 -4.71 10.93 -42.65
C PHE A 441 -5.91 11.82 -42.35
N SER A 442 -6.03 12.26 -41.10
CA SER A 442 -7.09 13.20 -40.70
C SER A 442 -6.78 14.61 -41.17
N GLN A 443 -7.79 15.48 -41.17
CA GLN A 443 -7.67 16.91 -41.46
C GLN A 443 -6.51 17.59 -40.68
N ARG A 444 -6.35 17.21 -39.41
CA ARG A 444 -5.30 17.73 -38.54
C ARG A 444 -3.92 17.40 -39.06
N VAL A 445 -3.71 16.11 -39.38
CA VAL A 445 -2.42 15.64 -39.88
C VAL A 445 -2.12 16.20 -41.27
N PHE A 446 -3.14 16.36 -42.12
CA PHE A 446 -2.97 17.06 -43.40
C PHE A 446 -2.38 18.46 -43.23
N ARG A 447 -2.92 19.27 -42.31
CA ARG A 447 -2.43 20.63 -42.06
C ARG A 447 -0.97 20.63 -41.58
N ASP A 448 -0.63 19.73 -40.65
CA ASP A 448 0.74 19.60 -40.14
C ASP A 448 1.72 19.15 -41.24
N LEU A 449 1.30 18.21 -42.09
CA LEU A 449 2.10 17.74 -43.22
C LEU A 449 2.26 18.82 -44.30
N LEU A 450 1.24 19.63 -44.56
CA LEU A 450 1.32 20.75 -45.50
C LEU A 450 2.30 21.83 -44.99
N GLU A 451 2.24 22.19 -43.70
CA GLU A 451 3.22 23.10 -43.10
C GLU A 451 4.65 22.55 -43.17
N TYR A 452 4.80 21.26 -42.90
CA TYR A 452 6.08 20.57 -43.00
C TYR A 452 6.61 20.60 -44.43
N GLU A 453 5.75 20.30 -45.40
CA GLU A 453 6.12 20.22 -46.81
C GLU A 453 6.51 21.60 -47.37
N VAL A 454 5.82 22.68 -47.00
CA VAL A 454 6.25 24.05 -47.33
C VAL A 454 7.66 24.34 -46.81
N LYS A 455 7.96 23.99 -45.55
CA LYS A 455 9.29 24.20 -44.96
C LYS A 455 10.36 23.36 -45.65
N ARG A 456 10.02 22.13 -46.05
CA ARG A 456 10.90 21.21 -46.76
C ARG A 456 11.17 21.69 -48.19
N ALA A 457 10.13 22.03 -48.95
CA ALA A 457 10.19 22.58 -50.30
C ALA A 457 10.99 23.89 -50.34
N ALA A 458 10.79 24.79 -49.38
CA ALA A 458 11.60 26.01 -49.25
C ALA A 458 13.10 25.72 -49.05
N ARG A 459 13.42 24.71 -48.23
CA ARG A 459 14.80 24.32 -47.94
C ARG A 459 15.49 23.63 -49.11
N HIS A 460 14.77 22.75 -49.80
CA HIS A 460 15.30 21.91 -50.89
C HIS A 460 15.05 22.49 -52.29
N LYS A 461 14.32 23.62 -52.39
CA LYS A 461 14.03 24.38 -53.61
C LYS A 461 13.31 23.57 -54.70
N TYR A 462 12.27 22.84 -54.31
CA TYR A 462 11.38 22.14 -55.25
C TYR A 462 9.95 22.70 -55.17
N LYS A 463 9.14 22.35 -56.18
CA LYS A 463 7.70 22.65 -56.24
C LYS A 463 6.88 21.44 -55.79
N PHE A 464 5.71 21.69 -55.24
CA PHE A 464 4.76 20.63 -54.93
C PHE A 464 3.33 21.10 -55.19
N GLY A 465 2.42 20.15 -55.40
CA GLY A 465 1.01 20.42 -55.61
C GLY A 465 0.13 20.07 -54.43
N VAL A 466 -0.99 20.78 -54.31
CA VAL A 466 -2.09 20.45 -53.41
C VAL A 466 -3.35 20.26 -54.24
N LEU A 467 -4.06 19.17 -54.00
CA LEU A 467 -5.39 18.88 -54.54
C LEU A 467 -6.42 18.93 -53.41
N VAL A 468 -7.55 19.59 -53.68
CA VAL A 468 -8.78 19.50 -52.88
C VAL A 468 -9.83 18.84 -53.76
N ILE A 469 -10.45 17.77 -53.27
CA ILE A 469 -11.33 16.88 -54.02
C ILE A 469 -12.63 16.76 -53.23
N ASP A 470 -13.76 16.94 -53.88
CA ASP A 470 -15.08 16.78 -53.27
C ASP A 470 -15.96 15.86 -54.12
N CYS A 471 -16.69 14.95 -53.48
CA CYS A 471 -17.65 14.08 -54.13
C CYS A 471 -18.96 14.82 -54.43
N ASP A 472 -19.24 15.07 -55.70
CA ASP A 472 -20.41 15.80 -56.12
C ASP A 472 -21.71 15.06 -55.77
N ASN A 473 -22.64 15.76 -55.10
CA ASN A 473 -23.97 15.24 -54.74
C ASN A 473 -23.92 13.97 -53.88
N PHE A 474 -22.97 13.87 -52.96
CA PHE A 474 -22.89 12.72 -52.05
C PHE A 474 -24.11 12.62 -51.09
N LYS A 475 -24.67 13.76 -50.64
CA LYS A 475 -25.83 13.78 -49.73
C LYS A 475 -27.04 12.96 -50.22
N PRO A 476 -27.51 13.09 -51.48
CA PRO A 476 -28.53 12.20 -52.04
C PRO A 476 -28.26 10.70 -51.92
N ILE A 477 -26.99 10.27 -51.93
CA ILE A 477 -26.61 8.85 -51.73
C ILE A 477 -26.96 8.43 -50.30
N ASN A 478 -26.59 9.24 -49.31
CA ASN A 478 -26.94 9.01 -47.91
C ASN A 478 -28.45 9.05 -47.69
N ASP A 479 -29.14 10.02 -48.29
CA ASP A 479 -30.60 10.18 -48.14
C ASP A 479 -31.37 8.98 -48.73
N THR A 480 -30.82 8.33 -49.77
CA THR A 480 -31.47 7.22 -50.49
C THR A 480 -31.13 5.85 -49.88
N TYR A 481 -29.85 5.59 -49.59
CA TYR A 481 -29.38 4.26 -49.21
C TYR A 481 -28.94 4.16 -47.73
N GLY A 482 -29.00 5.28 -47.01
CA GLY A 482 -28.59 5.39 -45.60
C GLY A 482 -27.10 5.59 -45.42
N HIS A 483 -26.72 6.17 -44.27
CA HIS A 483 -25.33 6.49 -43.94
C HIS A 483 -24.40 5.28 -43.94
N SER A 484 -24.90 4.08 -43.60
CA SER A 484 -24.07 2.86 -43.63
C SER A 484 -23.56 2.54 -45.04
N PHE A 485 -24.37 2.77 -46.08
CA PHE A 485 -23.93 2.60 -47.47
C PHE A 485 -22.99 3.72 -47.88
N GLY A 486 -23.28 4.96 -47.49
CA GLY A 486 -22.40 6.10 -47.71
C GLY A 486 -21.00 5.90 -47.12
N ASP A 487 -20.93 5.38 -45.91
CA ASP A 487 -19.67 5.06 -45.23
C ASP A 487 -18.84 4.04 -46.01
N ASP A 488 -19.47 2.97 -46.50
CA ASP A 488 -18.79 1.97 -47.31
C ASP A 488 -18.40 2.52 -48.70
N PHE A 489 -19.22 3.40 -49.26
CA PHE A 489 -18.90 4.14 -50.49
C PHE A 489 -17.66 5.02 -50.31
N LEU A 490 -17.56 5.78 -49.21
CA LEU A 490 -16.40 6.62 -48.91
C LEU A 490 -15.13 5.79 -48.68
N LYS A 491 -15.23 4.60 -48.07
CA LYS A 491 -14.09 3.66 -47.96
C LYS A 491 -13.62 3.19 -49.32
N ALA A 492 -14.54 2.80 -50.19
CA ALA A 492 -14.22 2.36 -51.54
C ALA A 492 -13.61 3.50 -52.38
N PHE A 493 -14.16 4.72 -52.26
CA PHE A 493 -13.63 5.92 -52.88
C PHE A 493 -12.21 6.28 -52.36
N ALA A 494 -11.99 6.16 -51.05
CA ALA A 494 -10.66 6.35 -50.45
C ALA A 494 -9.63 5.34 -50.99
N SER A 495 -10.04 4.07 -51.18
CA SER A 495 -9.19 3.05 -51.82
C SER A 495 -8.86 3.44 -53.26
N LEU A 496 -9.84 3.90 -54.03
CA LEU A 496 -9.63 4.36 -55.40
C LEU A 496 -8.64 5.53 -55.48
N LEU A 497 -8.74 6.51 -54.57
CA LEU A 497 -7.78 7.61 -54.51
C LEU A 497 -6.37 7.13 -54.15
N LYS A 498 -6.26 6.15 -53.24
CA LYS A 498 -5.00 5.54 -52.83
C LYS A 498 -4.32 4.81 -54.01
N ASP A 499 -5.09 4.14 -54.85
CA ASP A 499 -4.58 3.46 -56.06
C ASP A 499 -4.28 4.45 -57.20
N SER A 500 -4.81 5.68 -57.11
CA SER A 500 -4.63 6.75 -58.09
C SER A 500 -3.44 7.67 -57.79
N LYS A 501 -2.64 7.39 -56.76
CA LYS A 501 -1.46 8.18 -56.34
C LYS A 501 -0.20 7.28 -56.26
N ARG A 502 0.99 7.88 -56.15
CA ARG A 502 2.22 7.12 -55.80
C ARG A 502 2.38 7.02 -54.28
N ASP A 503 3.32 6.20 -53.81
CA ASP A 503 3.53 5.97 -52.37
C ASP A 503 3.94 7.25 -51.61
N GLU A 504 4.70 8.13 -52.26
CA GLU A 504 5.19 9.41 -51.70
C GLU A 504 4.10 10.47 -51.54
N ASP A 505 2.99 10.34 -52.28
CA ASP A 505 1.87 11.27 -52.24
C ASP A 505 1.10 11.10 -50.93
N ILE A 506 0.71 12.20 -50.30
CA ILE A 506 0.05 12.19 -48.99
C ILE A 506 -1.44 12.40 -49.22
N LEU A 507 -2.24 11.36 -48.95
CA LEU A 507 -3.71 11.39 -49.09
C LEU A 507 -4.36 11.47 -47.71
N SER A 508 -5.30 12.40 -47.57
CA SER A 508 -6.03 12.67 -46.33
C SER A 508 -7.52 12.84 -46.61
N ARG A 509 -8.37 12.48 -45.64
CA ARG A 509 -9.78 12.86 -45.63
C ARG A 509 -9.91 14.14 -44.82
N TYR A 510 -10.33 15.22 -45.49
CA TYR A 510 -10.39 16.54 -44.88
C TYR A 510 -11.66 16.70 -44.01
N GLY A 511 -12.75 16.06 -44.40
CA GLY A 511 -14.00 16.00 -43.62
C GLY A 511 -15.16 15.60 -44.52
N GLY A 512 -16.18 14.90 -43.99
CA GLY A 512 -17.35 14.49 -44.78
C GLY A 512 -16.97 13.74 -46.06
N ASP A 513 -17.28 14.32 -47.20
CA ASP A 513 -17.03 13.84 -48.56
C ASP A 513 -15.84 14.54 -49.26
N GLU A 514 -15.02 15.28 -48.49
CA GLU A 514 -13.85 16.02 -48.98
C GLU A 514 -12.53 15.27 -48.69
N PHE A 515 -11.67 15.23 -49.70
CA PHE A 515 -10.37 14.60 -49.68
C PHE A 515 -9.29 15.58 -50.14
N THR A 516 -8.07 15.39 -49.64
CA THR A 516 -6.92 16.24 -49.98
C THR A 516 -5.71 15.40 -50.31
N ILE A 517 -4.92 15.88 -51.28
CA ILE A 517 -3.66 15.23 -51.67
C ILE A 517 -2.55 16.26 -51.72
N ILE A 518 -1.43 15.97 -51.05
CA ILE A 518 -0.17 16.67 -51.24
C ILE A 518 0.69 15.82 -52.18
N LEU A 519 1.23 16.45 -53.23
CA LEU A 519 2.07 15.84 -54.25
C LEU A 519 3.48 16.45 -54.16
N PRO A 520 4.37 15.92 -53.29
CA PRO A 520 5.74 16.41 -53.11
C PRO A 520 6.54 16.38 -54.41
N GLU A 521 7.44 17.33 -54.64
CA GLU A 521 8.31 17.31 -55.83
C GLU A 521 7.52 17.16 -57.14
N SER A 522 6.38 17.86 -57.26
CA SER A 522 5.53 17.83 -58.45
C SER A 522 5.25 19.23 -58.98
N ASP A 523 5.46 19.42 -60.27
CA ASP A 523 5.10 20.65 -60.99
C ASP A 523 3.63 20.66 -61.45
N GLU A 524 3.18 21.78 -61.99
CA GLU A 524 1.80 21.95 -62.48
C GLU A 524 1.32 20.81 -63.40
N LYS A 525 2.16 20.32 -64.31
CA LYS A 525 1.78 19.29 -65.28
C LYS A 525 1.64 17.93 -64.61
N GLU A 526 2.53 17.62 -63.69
CA GLU A 526 2.49 16.38 -62.92
C GLU A 526 1.26 16.33 -62.03
N VAL A 527 0.97 17.44 -61.33
CA VAL A 527 -0.22 17.58 -60.48
C VAL A 527 -1.50 17.46 -61.33
N TYR A 528 -1.55 18.09 -62.50
CA TYR A 528 -2.69 17.97 -63.44
C TYR A 528 -2.87 16.55 -63.97
N THR A 529 -1.77 15.83 -64.21
CA THR A 529 -1.79 14.43 -64.64
C THR A 529 -2.41 13.54 -63.56
N VAL A 530 -2.06 13.75 -62.29
CA VAL A 530 -2.66 13.03 -61.15
C VAL A 530 -4.14 13.35 -61.01
N ALA A 531 -4.53 14.63 -61.08
CA ALA A 531 -5.93 15.05 -61.01
C ALA A 531 -6.76 14.43 -62.15
N THR A 532 -6.23 14.39 -63.37
CA THR A 532 -6.88 13.78 -64.55
C THR A 532 -7.03 12.27 -64.40
N ARG A 533 -6.01 11.60 -63.84
CA ARG A 533 -6.08 10.17 -63.53
C ARG A 533 -7.16 9.86 -62.49
N ILE A 534 -7.25 10.68 -61.44
CA ILE A 534 -8.31 10.56 -60.43
C ILE A 534 -9.68 10.73 -61.09
N LEU A 535 -9.91 11.83 -61.81
CA LEU A 535 -11.18 12.09 -62.49
C LEU A 535 -11.61 10.92 -63.38
N GLY A 536 -10.70 10.40 -64.21
CA GLY A 536 -10.99 9.28 -65.12
C GLY A 536 -11.18 7.92 -64.43
N ASN A 537 -10.65 7.73 -63.22
CA ASN A 537 -10.92 6.54 -62.41
C ASN A 537 -12.28 6.65 -61.70
N VAL A 538 -12.61 7.84 -61.20
CA VAL A 538 -13.90 8.13 -60.56
C VAL A 538 -15.05 8.00 -61.54
N GLU A 539 -14.91 8.46 -62.79
CA GLU A 539 -15.95 8.30 -63.82
C GLU A 539 -16.31 6.83 -64.12
N LYS A 540 -15.43 5.89 -63.81
CA LYS A 540 -15.64 4.44 -64.01
C LYS A 540 -16.02 3.73 -62.72
N PHE A 541 -16.08 4.45 -61.61
CA PHE A 541 -16.33 3.90 -60.31
C PHE A 541 -17.84 3.75 -60.08
N GLU A 542 -18.28 2.52 -59.89
CA GLU A 542 -19.64 2.19 -59.48
C GLU A 542 -19.58 1.18 -58.34
N MET A 543 -20.44 1.38 -57.34
CA MET A 543 -20.65 0.45 -56.22
C MET A 543 -22.09 -0.06 -56.27
N GLU A 544 -22.26 -1.38 -56.11
CA GLU A 544 -23.58 -2.00 -56.10
C GLU A 544 -24.31 -1.69 -54.79
N ALA A 545 -25.47 -1.04 -54.89
CA ALA A 545 -26.35 -0.73 -53.78
C ALA A 545 -27.19 -1.94 -53.34
N PRO A 546 -27.81 -1.92 -52.15
CA PRO A 546 -28.61 -3.04 -51.64
C PRO A 546 -29.80 -3.47 -52.53
N ASP A 547 -30.24 -2.60 -53.43
CA ASP A 547 -31.30 -2.85 -54.42
C ASP A 547 -30.77 -3.38 -55.77
N GLY A 548 -29.46 -3.61 -55.89
CA GLY A 548 -28.78 -4.07 -57.09
C GLY A 548 -28.48 -2.98 -58.12
N THR A 549 -28.68 -1.71 -57.79
CA THR A 549 -28.34 -0.58 -58.67
C THR A 549 -26.86 -0.20 -58.56
N GLY A 550 -26.22 0.13 -59.69
CA GLY A 550 -24.87 0.69 -59.69
C GLY A 550 -24.91 2.18 -59.34
N VAL A 551 -24.26 2.55 -58.23
CA VAL A 551 -24.17 3.94 -57.76
C VAL A 551 -22.76 4.46 -58.04
N GLY A 552 -22.67 5.53 -58.80
CA GLY A 552 -21.42 6.26 -59.07
C GLY A 552 -21.47 7.68 -58.53
N VAL A 553 -20.32 8.36 -58.54
CA VAL A 553 -20.19 9.77 -58.15
C VAL A 553 -19.29 10.49 -59.14
N THR A 554 -19.45 11.80 -59.27
CA THR A 554 -18.46 12.66 -59.94
C THR A 554 -17.67 13.44 -58.91
N VAL A 555 -16.53 14.02 -59.29
CA VAL A 555 -15.74 14.83 -58.36
C VAL A 555 -15.40 16.19 -58.92
N SER A 556 -15.41 17.17 -58.04
CA SER A 556 -14.88 18.50 -58.29
C SER A 556 -13.49 18.60 -57.68
N ILE A 557 -12.48 18.93 -58.50
CA ILE A 557 -11.06 18.96 -58.09
C ILE A 557 -10.50 20.36 -58.26
N GLY A 558 -9.98 20.92 -57.18
CA GLY A 558 -9.23 22.17 -57.16
C GLY A 558 -7.75 21.95 -56.92
N MET A 559 -6.91 22.78 -57.53
CA MET A 559 -5.46 22.60 -57.54
C MET A 559 -4.73 23.86 -57.09
N ALA A 560 -3.60 23.71 -56.39
CA ALA A 560 -2.65 24.81 -56.16
C ALA A 560 -1.20 24.32 -56.17
N ILE A 561 -0.26 25.19 -56.58
CA ILE A 561 1.16 24.87 -56.75
C ILE A 561 1.99 25.78 -55.87
N TYR A 562 2.83 25.19 -55.03
CA TYR A 562 3.85 25.90 -54.27
C TYR A 562 5.16 25.99 -55.09
N PRO A 563 5.89 27.12 -55.05
CA PRO A 563 5.54 28.40 -54.43
C PRO A 563 4.79 29.35 -55.40
N ASP A 564 4.34 28.84 -56.55
CA ASP A 564 3.85 29.67 -57.65
C ASP A 564 2.57 30.45 -57.29
N HIS A 565 1.66 29.84 -56.51
CA HIS A 565 0.39 30.48 -56.13
C HIS A 565 0.42 31.09 -54.73
N SER A 566 1.11 30.48 -53.78
CA SER A 566 1.35 31.05 -52.45
C SER A 566 2.53 30.37 -51.76
N VAL A 567 3.20 31.11 -50.88
CA VAL A 567 4.26 30.60 -49.98
C VAL A 567 3.73 30.22 -48.60
N GLU A 568 2.50 30.61 -48.27
CA GLU A 568 1.86 30.36 -46.98
C GLU A 568 0.97 29.11 -47.07
N PRO A 569 1.16 28.08 -46.21
CA PRO A 569 0.43 26.82 -46.27
C PRO A 569 -1.11 26.99 -46.30
N LYS A 570 -1.65 27.89 -45.46
CA LYS A 570 -3.09 28.11 -45.33
C LYS A 570 -3.68 28.78 -46.58
N GLU A 571 -2.97 29.75 -47.15
CA GLU A 571 -3.39 30.44 -48.37
C GLU A 571 -3.30 29.50 -49.58
N LEU A 572 -2.25 28.68 -49.68
CA LEU A 572 -2.13 27.66 -50.71
C LEU A 572 -3.31 26.67 -50.70
N PHE A 573 -3.71 26.19 -49.51
CA PHE A 573 -4.90 25.36 -49.35
C PHE A 573 -6.18 26.10 -49.78
N ASN A 574 -6.37 27.35 -49.33
CA ASN A 574 -7.55 28.15 -49.68
C ASN A 574 -7.68 28.39 -51.19
N ILE A 575 -6.56 28.54 -51.90
CA ILE A 575 -6.56 28.65 -53.36
C ILE A 575 -7.06 27.35 -53.98
N ALA A 576 -6.54 26.20 -53.57
CA ALA A 576 -6.99 24.90 -54.07
C ALA A 576 -8.48 24.65 -53.75
N ASP A 577 -8.92 24.98 -52.54
CA ASP A 577 -10.31 24.86 -52.11
C ASP A 577 -11.26 25.77 -52.93
N ASN A 578 -10.87 27.03 -53.17
CA ASN A 578 -11.63 27.93 -54.02
C ASN A 578 -11.75 27.38 -55.46
N MET A 579 -10.68 26.78 -55.99
CA MET A 579 -10.72 26.16 -57.31
C MET A 579 -11.69 24.97 -57.34
N MET A 580 -11.72 24.15 -56.29
CA MET A 580 -12.69 23.06 -56.17
C MET A 580 -14.13 23.62 -56.16
N TYR A 581 -14.37 24.69 -55.40
CA TYR A 581 -15.67 25.35 -55.38
C TYR A 581 -16.07 25.96 -56.74
N GLN A 582 -15.12 26.56 -57.46
CA GLN A 582 -15.35 27.02 -58.82
C GLN A 582 -15.67 25.86 -59.78
N ALA A 583 -15.01 24.71 -59.64
CA ALA A 583 -15.35 23.51 -60.41
C ALA A 583 -16.80 23.06 -60.16
N LYS A 584 -17.27 23.11 -58.89
CA LYS A 584 -18.68 22.84 -58.55
C LYS A 584 -19.64 23.81 -59.25
N ASN A 585 -19.32 25.10 -59.28
CA ASN A 585 -20.19 26.12 -59.88
C ASN A 585 -20.19 26.10 -61.41
N LEU A 586 -19.12 25.60 -62.03
CA LEU A 586 -18.96 25.53 -63.49
C LEU A 586 -19.57 24.26 -64.10
N GLY A 587 -20.28 23.45 -63.31
CA GLY A 587 -21.01 22.28 -63.80
C GLY A 587 -20.58 20.95 -63.19
N LYS A 588 -19.69 20.95 -62.18
CA LYS A 588 -19.18 19.74 -61.48
C LYS A 588 -18.37 18.82 -62.41
N ASN A 589 -17.89 17.69 -61.89
CA ASN A 589 -17.08 16.72 -62.64
C ASN A 589 -15.89 17.37 -63.40
N ALA A 590 -15.15 18.24 -62.74
CA ALA A 590 -14.16 19.09 -63.39
C ALA A 590 -12.92 19.32 -62.52
N ILE A 591 -11.81 19.57 -63.20
CA ILE A 591 -10.56 20.01 -62.59
C ILE A 591 -10.41 21.50 -62.86
N LYS A 592 -10.16 22.28 -61.81
CA LYS A 592 -9.94 23.71 -61.91
C LYS A 592 -8.54 24.08 -61.41
N PHE A 593 -7.83 24.80 -62.27
CA PHE A 593 -6.55 25.40 -61.97
C PHE A 593 -6.73 26.92 -61.80
N PRO A 594 -5.99 27.55 -60.88
CA PRO A 594 -6.12 28.99 -60.62
C PRO A 594 -5.44 29.79 -61.73
N SER A 595 -6.18 30.72 -62.34
CA SER A 595 -5.59 31.75 -63.19
C SER A 595 -5.01 32.90 -62.36
N GLU A 596 -4.16 33.75 -62.93
CA GLU A 596 -3.67 34.96 -62.25
C GLU A 596 -4.83 35.83 -61.73
N TYR A 597 -5.91 35.95 -62.52
CA TYR A 597 -7.12 36.66 -62.11
C TYR A 597 -7.83 35.99 -60.92
N ASP A 598 -7.88 34.65 -60.89
CA ASP A 598 -8.47 33.92 -59.77
C ASP A 598 -7.68 34.14 -58.48
N ILE A 599 -6.34 34.12 -58.56
CA ILE A 599 -5.45 34.38 -57.43
C ILE A 599 -5.64 35.82 -56.94
N GLU A 600 -5.59 36.81 -57.83
CA GLU A 600 -5.82 38.22 -57.48
C GLU A 600 -7.18 38.44 -56.83
N LYS A 601 -8.23 37.80 -57.36
CA LYS A 601 -9.58 37.90 -56.80
C LYS A 601 -9.68 37.24 -55.42
N ILE A 602 -9.06 36.09 -55.21
CA ILE A 602 -9.02 35.43 -53.90
C ILE A 602 -8.28 36.33 -52.89
N HIS A 603 -7.18 36.96 -53.29
CA HIS A 603 -6.44 37.88 -52.44
C HIS A 603 -7.29 39.13 -52.12
N GLN A 604 -7.98 39.70 -53.10
CA GLN A 604 -8.93 40.81 -52.90
C GLN A 604 -10.07 40.41 -51.96
N ASP A 605 -10.67 39.24 -52.14
CA ASP A 605 -11.75 38.75 -51.26
C ASP A 605 -11.26 38.57 -49.81
N ILE A 606 -10.01 38.12 -49.62
CA ILE A 606 -9.39 38.02 -48.29
C ILE A 606 -9.14 39.41 -47.69
N GLU A 607 -8.62 40.35 -48.47
CA GLU A 607 -8.40 41.73 -48.04
C GLU A 607 -9.72 42.43 -47.68
N ASP A 608 -10.74 42.31 -48.53
CA ASP A 608 -12.08 42.88 -48.31
C ASP A 608 -12.72 42.32 -47.05
N LYS A 609 -12.70 40.99 -46.86
CA LYS A 609 -13.19 40.36 -45.61
C LYS A 609 -12.41 40.86 -44.39
N SER A 610 -11.10 41.03 -44.52
CA SER A 610 -10.26 41.55 -43.44
C SER A 610 -10.62 43.01 -43.11
N MET A 611 -10.85 43.85 -44.12
CA MET A 611 -11.31 45.23 -43.93
C MET A 611 -12.68 45.27 -43.28
N ILE A 612 -13.63 44.42 -43.69
CA ILE A 612 -14.96 44.31 -43.08
C ILE A 612 -14.86 44.01 -41.58
N VAL A 613 -14.05 43.02 -41.19
CA VAL A 613 -13.90 42.64 -39.77
C VAL A 613 -13.25 43.78 -38.97
N LEU A 614 -12.20 44.41 -39.52
CA LEU A 614 -11.53 45.54 -38.86
C LEU A 614 -12.44 46.76 -38.74
N ASP A 615 -13.24 47.05 -39.77
CA ASP A 615 -14.25 48.12 -39.77
C ASP A 615 -15.35 47.86 -38.74
N ALA A 616 -15.80 46.61 -38.64
CA ALA A 616 -16.84 46.20 -37.69
C ALA A 616 -16.41 46.44 -36.23
N ILE A 617 -15.14 46.19 -35.90
CA ILE A 617 -14.57 46.51 -34.59
C ILE A 617 -14.49 48.03 -34.39
N LYS A 618 -13.93 48.75 -35.36
CA LYS A 618 -13.66 50.19 -35.24
C LYS A 618 -14.94 51.03 -35.12
N ASN A 619 -15.99 50.63 -35.84
CA ASN A 619 -17.26 51.36 -35.91
C ASN A 619 -18.38 50.69 -35.11
N GLU A 620 -18.04 49.78 -34.18
CA GLU A 620 -18.99 49.09 -33.31
C GLU A 620 -20.16 48.40 -34.05
N LYS A 621 -19.93 47.85 -35.25
CA LYS A 621 -20.97 47.17 -36.07
C LYS A 621 -21.20 45.71 -35.68
N ILE A 622 -20.50 45.22 -34.68
CA ILE A 622 -20.71 43.87 -34.12
C ILE A 622 -21.96 43.92 -33.24
N VAL A 623 -22.94 43.06 -33.51
CA VAL A 623 -24.24 43.05 -32.83
C VAL A 623 -24.58 41.65 -32.30
N PRO A 624 -25.22 41.55 -31.12
CA PRO A 624 -25.65 40.27 -30.56
C PRO A 624 -26.97 39.83 -31.19
N HIS A 625 -27.03 38.57 -31.62
CA HIS A 625 -28.30 37.86 -31.86
C HIS A 625 -28.46 36.77 -30.80
N PHE A 626 -29.70 36.43 -30.50
CA PHE A 626 -30.10 35.48 -29.47
C PHE A 626 -30.95 34.38 -30.12
N GLN A 627 -30.56 33.13 -29.92
CA GLN A 627 -31.34 31.98 -30.33
C GLN A 627 -32.01 31.33 -29.12
N PRO A 628 -33.34 31.13 -29.12
CA PRO A 628 -34.02 30.53 -27.99
C PRO A 628 -33.68 29.05 -27.83
N ILE A 629 -33.50 28.63 -26.58
CA ILE A 629 -33.42 27.24 -26.15
C ILE A 629 -34.61 26.97 -25.23
N MET A 630 -35.40 25.96 -25.56
CA MET A 630 -36.67 25.67 -24.90
C MET A 630 -36.55 24.45 -23.99
N ASN A 631 -37.16 24.50 -22.82
CA ASN A 631 -37.32 23.30 -21.99
C ASN A 631 -38.34 22.35 -22.62
N THR A 632 -37.97 21.09 -22.86
CA THR A 632 -38.82 20.12 -23.58
C THR A 632 -40.07 19.71 -22.78
N SER A 633 -39.98 19.76 -21.45
CA SER A 633 -41.07 19.34 -20.55
C SER A 633 -42.13 20.43 -20.39
N THR A 634 -41.70 21.66 -20.10
CA THR A 634 -42.59 22.80 -19.84
C THR A 634 -42.89 23.64 -21.08
N GLU A 635 -42.10 23.49 -22.16
CA GLU A 635 -42.13 24.34 -23.35
C GLU A 635 -41.87 25.83 -23.06
N SER A 636 -41.28 26.14 -21.90
CA SER A 636 -40.85 27.49 -21.56
C SER A 636 -39.49 27.80 -22.18
N ILE A 637 -39.31 29.05 -22.61
CA ILE A 637 -38.06 29.59 -23.16
C ILE A 637 -37.48 30.51 -22.09
N GLU A 638 -36.50 29.99 -21.37
CA GLU A 638 -35.76 30.68 -20.31
C GLU A 638 -34.27 30.75 -20.61
N ILE A 639 -33.83 30.22 -21.75
CA ILE A 639 -32.44 30.14 -22.15
C ILE A 639 -32.30 30.75 -23.56
N ASN A 640 -31.25 31.53 -23.79
CA ASN A 640 -30.87 32.01 -25.11
C ASN A 640 -29.37 31.77 -25.36
N GLU A 641 -28.99 31.37 -26.57
CA GLU A 641 -27.59 31.36 -27.02
C GLU A 641 -27.22 32.67 -27.70
N LEU A 642 -26.08 33.23 -27.31
CA LEU A 642 -25.49 34.42 -27.90
C LEU A 642 -24.72 34.08 -29.18
N LEU A 643 -25.17 34.67 -30.28
CA LEU A 643 -24.59 34.50 -31.60
C LEU A 643 -24.09 35.85 -32.14
N MET A 644 -22.81 35.90 -32.50
CA MET A 644 -22.19 37.10 -33.05
C MET A 644 -22.64 37.35 -34.50
N ARG A 645 -22.97 38.60 -34.81
CA ARG A 645 -23.25 39.08 -36.17
C ARG A 645 -22.50 40.38 -36.45
N ILE A 646 -22.22 40.63 -37.73
CA ILE A 646 -21.72 41.93 -38.21
C ILE A 646 -22.81 42.58 -39.06
N GLU A 647 -23.18 43.81 -38.72
CA GLU A 647 -24.07 44.63 -39.52
C GLU A 647 -23.28 45.36 -40.61
N ILE A 648 -23.67 45.16 -41.88
CA ILE A 648 -23.08 45.84 -43.03
C ILE A 648 -24.21 46.45 -43.84
N GLU A 649 -24.38 47.77 -43.73
CA GLU A 649 -25.43 48.51 -44.41
C GLU A 649 -26.83 47.93 -44.14
N ASN A 650 -27.38 47.14 -45.08
CA ASN A 650 -28.70 46.50 -44.97
C ASN A 650 -28.62 44.97 -44.81
N GLU A 651 -27.42 44.40 -44.63
CA GLU A 651 -27.20 42.96 -44.47
C GLU A 651 -26.58 42.61 -43.11
N ILE A 652 -26.90 41.42 -42.63
CA ILE A 652 -26.35 40.86 -41.40
C ILE A 652 -25.48 39.65 -41.77
N LEU A 653 -24.18 39.75 -41.52
CA LEU A 653 -23.26 38.63 -41.69
C LEU A 653 -23.28 37.70 -40.47
N THR A 654 -23.38 36.41 -40.73
CA THR A 654 -23.25 35.34 -39.73
C THR A 654 -21.79 35.04 -39.41
N ALA A 655 -21.52 34.53 -38.20
CA ALA A 655 -20.16 34.21 -37.74
C ALA A 655 -19.39 33.31 -38.73
N GLY A 656 -20.04 32.29 -39.30
CA GLY A 656 -19.41 31.39 -40.28
C GLY A 656 -18.85 32.09 -41.52
N ARG A 657 -19.28 33.32 -41.85
CA ARG A 657 -18.73 34.08 -42.99
C ARG A 657 -17.45 34.87 -42.66
N PHE A 658 -17.16 35.14 -41.40
CA PHE A 658 -16.07 36.04 -41.00
C PHE A 658 -15.15 35.50 -39.89
N ILE A 659 -15.56 34.48 -39.14
CA ILE A 659 -14.83 34.01 -37.95
C ILE A 659 -13.41 33.53 -38.31
N GLU A 660 -13.25 32.81 -39.42
CA GLU A 660 -11.93 32.35 -39.90
C GLU A 660 -10.99 33.52 -40.24
N THR A 661 -11.55 34.63 -40.74
CA THR A 661 -10.80 35.85 -41.04
C THR A 661 -10.44 36.58 -39.73
N ALA A 662 -11.37 36.66 -38.78
CA ALA A 662 -11.08 37.20 -37.46
C ALA A 662 -9.99 36.39 -36.73
N GLU A 663 -9.97 35.07 -36.92
CA GLU A 663 -8.98 34.17 -36.36
C GLU A 663 -7.59 34.32 -36.97
N SER A 664 -7.50 34.50 -38.30
CA SER A 664 -6.21 34.74 -38.99
C SER A 664 -5.62 36.09 -38.59
N LEU A 665 -6.47 37.09 -38.38
CA LEU A 665 -6.09 38.41 -37.87
C LEU A 665 -5.80 38.41 -36.35
N GLY A 666 -6.15 37.35 -35.62
CA GLY A 666 -5.94 37.25 -34.18
C GLY A 666 -6.80 38.18 -33.34
N ILE A 667 -7.97 38.60 -33.84
CA ILE A 667 -8.83 39.64 -33.23
C ILE A 667 -10.17 39.11 -32.66
N VAL A 668 -10.43 37.80 -32.74
CA VAL A 668 -11.67 37.17 -32.21
C VAL A 668 -11.98 37.61 -30.77
N HIS A 669 -10.98 37.57 -29.88
CA HIS A 669 -11.13 37.98 -28.48
C HIS A 669 -11.65 39.41 -28.29
N LYS A 670 -11.34 40.35 -29.20
CA LYS A 670 -11.87 41.72 -29.16
C LYS A 670 -13.33 41.75 -29.56
N MET A 671 -13.71 40.93 -30.53
CA MET A 671 -15.07 40.80 -31.00
C MET A 671 -15.96 40.15 -29.93
N ASP A 672 -15.45 39.11 -29.25
CA ASP A 672 -16.11 38.45 -28.12
C ASP A 672 -16.42 39.47 -27.01
N TYR A 673 -15.46 40.30 -26.65
CA TYR A 673 -15.66 41.35 -25.66
C TYR A 673 -16.79 42.32 -26.07
N ILE A 674 -16.77 42.81 -27.32
CA ILE A 674 -17.78 43.77 -27.82
C ILE A 674 -19.17 43.14 -27.82
N VAL A 675 -19.31 41.89 -28.27
CA VAL A 675 -20.62 41.23 -28.33
C VAL A 675 -21.15 40.88 -26.94
N ILE A 676 -20.28 40.43 -26.01
CA ILE A 676 -20.64 40.14 -24.61
C ILE A 676 -21.08 41.42 -23.90
N GLU A 677 -20.34 42.52 -24.04
CA GLU A 677 -20.70 43.82 -23.44
C GLU A 677 -22.09 44.28 -23.92
N LYS A 678 -22.35 44.22 -25.24
CA LYS A 678 -23.66 44.55 -25.80
C LYS A 678 -24.77 43.59 -25.34
N ALA A 679 -24.47 42.30 -25.20
CA ALA A 679 -25.42 41.33 -24.69
C ALA A 679 -25.78 41.60 -23.22
N PHE A 680 -24.80 41.88 -22.36
CA PHE A 680 -25.04 42.20 -20.95
C PHE A 680 -25.80 43.52 -20.78
N LYS A 681 -25.48 44.51 -21.60
CA LYS A 681 -26.26 45.75 -21.68
C LYS A 681 -27.72 45.45 -22.05
N LYS A 682 -27.97 44.64 -23.07
CA LYS A 682 -29.32 44.23 -23.48
C LYS A 682 -30.06 43.49 -22.36
N ILE A 683 -29.39 42.56 -21.65
CA ILE A 683 -29.97 41.86 -20.49
C ILE A 683 -30.41 42.86 -19.41
N LYS A 684 -29.58 43.86 -19.12
CA LYS A 684 -29.90 44.89 -18.12
C LYS A 684 -31.07 45.78 -18.57
N GLU A 685 -31.11 46.17 -19.84
CA GLU A 685 -32.18 46.98 -20.42
C GLU A 685 -33.53 46.26 -20.45
N THR A 686 -33.53 44.94 -20.71
CA THR A 686 -34.77 44.14 -20.77
C THR A 686 -35.16 43.49 -19.44
N ASN A 687 -34.33 43.62 -18.39
CA ASN A 687 -34.45 42.89 -17.13
C ASN A 687 -34.62 41.38 -17.34
N TYR A 688 -33.86 40.82 -18.28
CA TYR A 688 -33.91 39.39 -18.58
C TYR A 688 -33.35 38.58 -17.41
N THR A 689 -34.12 37.60 -16.94
CA THR A 689 -33.77 36.75 -15.78
C THR A 689 -33.40 35.32 -16.16
N GLY A 690 -33.38 35.02 -17.46
CA GLY A 690 -33.04 33.70 -17.98
C GLY A 690 -31.54 33.46 -18.05
N ILE A 691 -31.14 32.39 -18.74
CA ILE A 691 -29.76 31.95 -18.89
C ILE A 691 -29.25 32.36 -20.27
N LEU A 692 -28.01 32.87 -20.34
CA LEU A 692 -27.35 33.21 -21.59
C LEU A 692 -26.18 32.24 -21.82
N PHE A 693 -26.20 31.53 -22.94
CA PHE A 693 -25.09 30.72 -23.42
C PHE A 693 -24.17 31.59 -24.29
N VAL A 694 -22.87 31.45 -24.12
CA VAL A 694 -21.84 32.26 -24.78
C VAL A 694 -20.71 31.36 -25.24
N ASN A 695 -20.48 31.34 -26.55
CA ASN A 695 -19.34 30.67 -27.16
C ASN A 695 -18.00 31.22 -26.65
N LEU A 696 -17.09 30.33 -26.24
CA LEU A 696 -15.77 30.67 -25.74
C LEU A 696 -14.68 30.15 -26.68
N SER A 697 -14.00 31.06 -27.40
CA SER A 697 -12.85 30.66 -28.22
C SER A 697 -11.62 30.33 -27.36
N PRO A 698 -10.93 29.19 -27.57
CA PRO A 698 -9.72 28.82 -26.87
C PRO A 698 -8.53 29.75 -27.07
N LYS A 699 -8.56 30.67 -28.05
CA LYS A 699 -7.53 31.73 -28.13
C LYS A 699 -7.67 32.75 -27.00
N ALA A 700 -8.85 32.87 -26.37
CA ALA A 700 -9.03 33.64 -25.15
C ALA A 700 -8.19 33.11 -23.98
N LEU A 701 -7.83 31.81 -23.98
CA LEU A 701 -6.98 31.15 -22.97
C LEU A 701 -5.57 31.75 -22.90
N ILE A 702 -5.09 32.32 -24.00
CA ILE A 702 -3.73 32.88 -24.12
C ILE A 702 -3.68 34.29 -23.49
N ILE A 703 -4.83 34.94 -23.33
CA ILE A 703 -4.93 36.32 -22.88
C ILE A 703 -5.34 36.32 -21.41
N SER A 704 -4.37 36.55 -20.52
CA SER A 704 -4.56 36.59 -19.06
C SER A 704 -5.63 37.58 -18.59
N GLU A 705 -6.04 38.54 -19.43
CA GLU A 705 -7.01 39.59 -19.09
C GLU A 705 -8.48 39.26 -19.42
N PHE A 706 -8.78 38.14 -20.12
CA PHE A 706 -10.17 37.87 -20.55
C PHE A 706 -11.12 37.69 -19.36
N ILE A 707 -10.72 36.87 -18.39
CA ILE A 707 -11.53 36.58 -17.19
C ILE A 707 -11.84 37.90 -16.45
N ASP A 708 -10.82 38.70 -16.17
CA ASP A 708 -10.96 39.97 -15.45
C ASP A 708 -11.92 40.92 -16.18
N LYS A 709 -11.84 41.00 -17.52
CA LYS A 709 -12.72 41.85 -18.32
C LYS A 709 -14.18 41.40 -18.24
N VAL A 710 -14.44 40.11 -18.38
CA VAL A 710 -15.83 39.61 -18.30
C VAL A 710 -16.39 39.76 -16.90
N VAL A 711 -15.59 39.48 -15.86
CA VAL A 711 -16.00 39.72 -14.46
C VAL A 711 -16.34 41.19 -14.24
N ASN A 712 -15.53 42.12 -14.75
CA ASN A 712 -15.83 43.55 -14.68
C ASN A 712 -17.13 43.92 -15.41
N LEU A 713 -17.41 43.33 -16.58
CA LEU A 713 -18.67 43.53 -17.29
C LEU A 713 -19.87 43.01 -16.49
N THR A 714 -19.76 41.83 -15.84
CA THR A 714 -20.84 41.31 -14.98
C THR A 714 -21.13 42.24 -13.80
N ASN A 715 -20.09 42.83 -13.20
CA ASN A 715 -20.24 43.81 -12.11
C ASN A 715 -20.84 45.13 -12.60
N LEU A 716 -20.43 45.60 -13.78
CA LEU A 716 -20.89 46.87 -14.36
C LEU A 716 -22.39 46.84 -14.70
N TYR A 717 -22.85 45.73 -15.27
CA TYR A 717 -24.26 45.55 -15.67
C TYR A 717 -25.11 44.83 -14.62
N ASP A 718 -24.52 44.44 -13.47
CA ASP A 718 -25.20 43.77 -12.37
C ASP A 718 -25.90 42.47 -12.86
N ILE A 719 -25.09 41.62 -13.49
CA ILE A 719 -25.48 40.33 -14.06
C ILE A 719 -25.12 39.22 -13.09
N ASN A 720 -26.04 38.31 -12.81
CA ASN A 720 -25.73 37.10 -12.05
C ASN A 720 -24.84 36.18 -12.90
N LYS A 721 -23.60 35.95 -12.45
CA LYS A 721 -22.61 35.11 -13.14
C LYS A 721 -23.10 33.67 -13.37
N GLU A 722 -23.91 33.12 -12.45
CA GLU A 722 -24.45 31.74 -12.56
C GLU A 722 -25.40 31.58 -13.76
N LYS A 723 -25.97 32.69 -14.26
CA LYS A 723 -26.85 32.74 -15.42
C LYS A 723 -26.10 32.87 -16.75
N ILE A 724 -24.77 32.96 -16.72
CA ILE A 724 -23.92 32.99 -17.91
C ILE A 724 -23.22 31.64 -18.03
N VAL A 725 -23.47 30.95 -19.14
CA VAL A 725 -22.92 29.63 -19.45
C VAL A 725 -21.93 29.78 -20.59
N PHE A 726 -20.67 29.37 -20.37
CA PHE A 726 -19.66 29.35 -21.44
C PHE A 726 -19.66 28.00 -22.15
N GLU A 727 -19.75 28.04 -23.48
CA GLU A 727 -19.67 26.87 -24.34
C GLU A 727 -18.24 26.63 -24.81
N ILE A 728 -17.77 25.40 -24.65
CA ILE A 728 -16.46 24.95 -25.15
C ILE A 728 -16.70 24.02 -26.32
N THR A 729 -16.16 24.37 -27.48
CA THR A 729 -16.25 23.54 -28.70
C THR A 729 -15.15 22.48 -28.75
N GLU A 730 -15.45 21.30 -29.32
CA GLU A 730 -14.45 20.23 -29.52
C GLU A 730 -13.41 20.58 -30.60
N ARG A 731 -13.82 21.36 -31.62
CA ARG A 731 -13.05 21.59 -32.85
C ARG A 731 -11.82 22.48 -32.65
N GLU A 732 -11.82 23.35 -31.65
CA GLU A 732 -10.75 24.31 -31.47
C GLU A 732 -9.55 23.71 -30.70
N THR A 733 -8.47 23.44 -31.44
CA THR A 733 -7.25 22.80 -30.93
C THR A 733 -6.54 23.67 -29.88
N VAL A 734 -6.64 23.30 -28.61
CA VAL A 734 -5.74 23.84 -27.57
C VAL A 734 -4.43 23.06 -27.60
N LYS A 735 -3.31 23.76 -27.80
CA LYS A 735 -1.97 23.15 -27.74
C LYS A 735 -1.65 22.51 -26.38
N SER A 736 -2.41 22.85 -25.33
CA SER A 736 -2.29 22.28 -23.99
C SER A 736 -3.65 22.15 -23.32
N PHE A 737 -4.14 20.91 -23.18
CA PHE A 737 -5.37 20.59 -22.44
C PHE A 737 -5.32 21.07 -20.99
N ALA A 738 -4.14 21.04 -20.35
CA ALA A 738 -3.96 21.49 -18.97
C ALA A 738 -4.20 23.01 -18.78
N LEU A 739 -3.91 23.83 -19.81
CA LEU A 739 -4.19 25.26 -19.76
C LEU A 739 -5.69 25.53 -19.84
N LEU A 740 -6.41 24.80 -20.71
CA LEU A 740 -7.86 24.88 -20.82
C LEU A 740 -8.53 24.44 -19.51
N GLU A 741 -8.10 23.33 -18.91
CA GLU A 741 -8.61 22.84 -17.63
C GLU A 741 -8.50 23.90 -16.53
N LYS A 742 -7.32 24.51 -16.39
CA LYS A 742 -7.08 25.58 -15.41
C LYS A 742 -7.94 26.81 -15.66
N PHE A 743 -8.15 27.18 -16.92
CA PHE A 743 -8.96 28.33 -17.30
C PHE A 743 -10.45 28.12 -16.96
N VAL A 744 -10.99 26.95 -17.29
CA VAL A 744 -12.36 26.56 -16.96
C VAL A 744 -12.57 26.58 -15.45
N GLN A 745 -11.62 26.01 -14.68
CA GLN A 745 -11.67 26.05 -13.23
C GLN A 745 -11.66 27.48 -12.67
N ASN A 746 -10.84 28.38 -13.24
CA ASN A 746 -10.80 29.78 -12.80
C ASN A 746 -12.14 30.50 -13.02
N LEU A 747 -12.76 30.35 -14.19
CA LEU A 747 -14.08 30.92 -14.45
C LEU A 747 -15.18 30.28 -13.59
N LYS A 748 -15.09 28.97 -13.33
CA LYS A 748 -16.02 28.28 -12.43
C LYS A 748 -15.91 28.82 -10.99
N MET A 749 -14.70 29.10 -10.51
CA MET A 749 -14.47 29.75 -9.21
C MET A 749 -15.04 31.16 -9.13
N GLU A 750 -15.08 31.88 -10.25
CA GLU A 750 -15.74 33.20 -10.33
C GLU A 750 -17.27 33.12 -10.27
N GLY A 751 -17.86 31.94 -10.48
CA GLY A 751 -19.31 31.68 -10.41
C GLY A 751 -20.01 31.47 -11.76
N PHE A 752 -19.25 31.31 -12.85
CA PHE A 752 -19.82 31.02 -14.18
C PHE A 752 -20.20 29.55 -14.35
N SER A 753 -21.09 29.27 -15.29
CA SER A 753 -21.49 27.91 -15.68
C SER A 753 -20.84 27.50 -17.00
N PHE A 754 -20.80 26.20 -17.31
CA PHE A 754 -20.11 25.64 -18.47
C PHE A 754 -20.97 24.61 -19.21
N ALA A 755 -20.85 24.65 -20.53
CA ALA A 755 -21.43 23.69 -21.46
C ALA A 755 -20.34 23.10 -22.36
N ILE A 756 -20.50 21.84 -22.74
CA ILE A 756 -19.75 21.25 -23.85
C ILE A 756 -20.65 21.31 -25.09
N ASP A 757 -20.10 21.86 -26.17
CA ASP A 757 -20.76 21.98 -27.47
C ASP A 757 -20.38 20.84 -28.41
N ASP A 758 -21.20 20.57 -29.44
CA ASP A 758 -21.00 19.49 -30.44
C ASP A 758 -20.77 18.08 -29.82
N PHE A 759 -21.48 17.71 -28.74
CA PHE A 759 -21.21 16.48 -28.00
C PHE A 759 -21.51 15.22 -28.81
N GLY A 760 -20.48 14.42 -29.08
CA GLY A 760 -20.57 13.13 -29.78
C GLY A 760 -19.96 13.12 -31.18
N SER A 761 -19.57 14.29 -31.72
CA SER A 761 -18.96 14.41 -33.05
C SER A 761 -17.52 13.88 -33.14
N GLY A 762 -16.85 13.58 -32.02
CA GLY A 762 -15.49 13.05 -31.99
C GLY A 762 -15.10 12.22 -30.75
N PHE A 763 -13.86 11.72 -30.74
CA PHE A 763 -13.33 10.87 -29.65
C PHE A 763 -12.98 11.64 -28.37
N SER A 764 -12.91 12.98 -28.41
CA SER A 764 -12.37 13.79 -27.31
C SER A 764 -13.43 14.22 -26.30
N THR A 765 -14.71 14.07 -26.61
CA THR A 765 -15.81 14.66 -25.84
C THR A 765 -15.95 14.08 -24.42
N PHE A 766 -15.72 12.77 -24.25
CA PHE A 766 -15.70 12.13 -22.93
C PHE A 766 -14.53 12.60 -22.06
N HIS A 767 -13.41 12.99 -22.66
CA HIS A 767 -12.25 13.48 -21.92
C HIS A 767 -12.53 14.85 -21.28
N TYR A 768 -13.30 15.71 -21.96
CA TYR A 768 -13.77 16.98 -21.42
C TYR A 768 -14.73 16.78 -20.24
N VAL A 769 -15.77 15.97 -20.41
CA VAL A 769 -16.75 15.67 -19.35
C VAL A 769 -16.10 15.11 -18.09
N LYS A 770 -15.10 14.25 -18.25
CA LYS A 770 -14.41 13.62 -17.11
C LYS A 770 -13.62 14.61 -16.26
N ARG A 771 -13.09 15.68 -16.85
CA ARG A 771 -12.13 16.58 -16.20
C ARG A 771 -12.72 17.96 -15.86
N PHE A 772 -13.68 18.43 -16.65
CA PHE A 772 -14.20 19.78 -16.50
C PHE A 772 -15.46 19.79 -15.62
N PRO A 773 -15.61 20.79 -14.74
CA PRO A 773 -16.84 21.01 -14.00
C PRO A 773 -17.91 21.62 -14.92
N ILE A 774 -18.61 20.76 -15.65
CA ILE A 774 -19.65 21.14 -16.61
C ILE A 774 -21.05 21.07 -15.99
N ASP A 775 -21.97 21.88 -16.52
CA ASP A 775 -23.37 21.94 -16.09
C ASP A 775 -24.32 21.50 -17.22
N TYR A 776 -23.90 21.67 -18.48
CA TYR A 776 -24.69 21.35 -19.67
C TYR A 776 -23.90 20.54 -20.69
N ILE A 777 -24.61 19.69 -21.44
CA ILE A 777 -24.12 18.97 -22.61
C ILE A 777 -25.03 19.28 -23.79
N LYS A 778 -24.49 19.86 -24.86
CA LYS A 778 -25.20 20.10 -26.12
C LYS A 778 -24.90 18.94 -27.07
N ILE A 779 -25.92 18.18 -27.42
CA ILE A 779 -25.85 16.99 -28.27
C ILE A 779 -25.80 17.45 -29.72
N ASP A 780 -24.77 16.99 -30.44
CA ASP A 780 -24.50 17.39 -31.82
C ASP A 780 -25.71 17.12 -32.74
N GLY A 781 -25.99 18.09 -33.61
CA GLY A 781 -27.13 18.06 -34.52
C GLY A 781 -27.16 16.86 -35.46
N ASP A 782 -26.01 16.28 -35.82
CA ASP A 782 -25.93 15.14 -36.74
C ASP A 782 -26.68 13.91 -36.18
N PHE A 783 -26.65 13.71 -34.86
CA PHE A 783 -27.43 12.65 -34.20
C PHE A 783 -28.91 12.99 -34.08
N ILE A 784 -29.24 14.28 -33.94
CA ILE A 784 -30.62 14.73 -33.68
C ILE A 784 -31.46 14.70 -34.96
N VAL A 785 -30.91 15.16 -36.09
CA VAL A 785 -31.62 15.24 -37.38
C VAL A 785 -32.15 13.86 -37.84
N ASN A 786 -31.42 12.79 -37.54
CA ASN A 786 -31.77 11.43 -37.97
C ASN A 786 -32.33 10.53 -36.86
N ILE A 787 -32.58 11.08 -35.66
CA ILE A 787 -32.92 10.30 -34.46
C ILE A 787 -34.17 9.41 -34.62
N THR A 788 -35.13 9.84 -35.45
CA THR A 788 -36.37 9.09 -35.71
C THR A 788 -36.21 7.99 -36.76
N LYS A 789 -35.13 8.02 -37.56
CA LYS A 789 -34.90 7.13 -38.71
C LYS A 789 -33.77 6.14 -38.48
N ASP A 790 -32.69 6.55 -37.79
CA ASP A 790 -31.53 5.72 -37.53
C ASP A 790 -31.50 5.17 -36.09
N LYS A 791 -31.46 3.84 -35.97
CA LYS A 791 -31.40 3.15 -34.67
C LYS A 791 -30.05 3.36 -33.96
N LYS A 792 -28.97 3.62 -34.68
CA LYS A 792 -27.64 3.91 -34.12
C LYS A 792 -27.65 5.28 -33.47
N ASP A 793 -28.09 6.31 -34.18
CA ASP A 793 -28.17 7.68 -33.64
C ASP A 793 -29.06 7.73 -32.40
N LEU A 794 -30.21 7.02 -32.46
CA LEU A 794 -31.07 6.83 -31.28
C LEU A 794 -30.34 6.21 -30.08
N ALA A 795 -29.54 5.16 -30.32
CA ALA A 795 -28.79 4.50 -29.26
C ALA A 795 -27.71 5.41 -28.66
N PHE A 796 -27.05 6.23 -29.49
CA PHE A 796 -26.10 7.23 -29.04
C PHE A 796 -26.77 8.29 -28.17
N VAL A 797 -27.84 8.94 -28.65
CA VAL A 797 -28.55 9.97 -27.90
C VAL A 797 -29.04 9.44 -26.55
N LYS A 798 -29.64 8.24 -26.51
CA LYS A 798 -30.07 7.61 -25.25
C LYS A 798 -28.92 7.37 -24.27
N SER A 799 -27.76 6.98 -24.79
CA SER A 799 -26.56 6.76 -23.97
C SER A 799 -26.02 8.08 -23.41
N ILE A 800 -26.05 9.16 -24.21
CA ILE A 800 -25.64 10.51 -23.80
C ILE A 800 -26.57 11.03 -22.70
N VAL A 801 -27.89 10.89 -22.87
CA VAL A 801 -28.88 11.30 -21.85
C VAL A 801 -28.70 10.51 -20.55
N ALA A 802 -28.48 9.19 -20.63
CA ALA A 802 -28.24 8.38 -19.45
C ALA A 802 -26.97 8.80 -18.70
N LEU A 803 -25.88 9.08 -19.42
CA LEU A 803 -24.64 9.59 -18.85
C LEU A 803 -24.83 10.96 -18.19
N ALA A 804 -25.52 11.88 -18.87
CA ALA A 804 -25.78 13.21 -18.37
C ALA A 804 -26.56 13.18 -17.04
N LYS A 805 -27.58 12.31 -16.94
CA LYS A 805 -28.33 12.08 -15.71
C LYS A 805 -27.45 11.60 -14.56
N GLU A 806 -26.54 10.65 -14.81
CA GLU A 806 -25.62 10.14 -13.79
C GLU A 806 -24.65 11.22 -13.30
N LEU A 807 -24.19 12.08 -14.22
CA LEU A 807 -23.31 13.21 -13.94
C LEU A 807 -24.04 14.43 -13.35
N LYS A 808 -25.38 14.41 -13.31
CA LYS A 808 -26.24 15.52 -12.88
C LYS A 808 -26.02 16.79 -13.72
N VAL A 809 -25.83 16.61 -15.02
CA VAL A 809 -25.71 17.69 -16.00
C VAL A 809 -26.94 17.68 -16.90
N SER A 810 -27.37 18.86 -17.36
CA SER A 810 -28.53 19.00 -18.23
C SER A 810 -28.16 18.80 -19.70
N THR A 811 -29.08 18.26 -20.48
CA THR A 811 -28.89 17.97 -21.92
C THR A 811 -29.62 18.98 -22.79
N ILE A 812 -29.00 19.36 -23.91
CA ILE A 812 -29.60 20.23 -24.92
C ILE A 812 -29.45 19.54 -26.27
N ALA A 813 -30.54 19.29 -26.98
CA ALA A 813 -30.48 18.77 -28.35
C ALA A 813 -30.47 19.92 -29.34
N GLU A 814 -29.49 19.93 -30.25
CA GLU A 814 -29.38 20.94 -31.30
C GLU A 814 -30.07 20.53 -32.60
N PHE A 815 -30.21 21.46 -33.55
CA PHE A 815 -30.77 21.21 -34.89
C PHE A 815 -32.19 20.61 -34.87
N VAL A 816 -33.02 21.02 -33.91
CA VAL A 816 -34.44 20.63 -33.84
C VAL A 816 -35.23 21.41 -34.89
N GLU A 817 -35.50 20.78 -36.04
CA GLU A 817 -36.13 21.43 -37.22
C GLU A 817 -37.64 21.21 -37.32
N ASP A 818 -38.21 20.23 -36.62
CA ASP A 818 -39.64 19.93 -36.65
C ASP A 818 -40.24 19.46 -35.31
N GLU A 819 -41.56 19.39 -35.26
CA GLU A 819 -42.35 18.96 -34.09
C GLU A 819 -42.17 17.47 -33.77
N GLU A 820 -41.87 16.64 -34.78
CA GLU A 820 -41.70 15.19 -34.60
C GLU A 820 -40.43 14.90 -33.79
N ILE A 821 -39.32 15.54 -34.15
CA ILE A 821 -38.05 15.49 -33.42
C ILE A 821 -38.27 16.00 -31.98
N LEU A 822 -38.94 17.14 -31.82
CA LEU A 822 -39.21 17.71 -30.48
C LEU A 822 -40.02 16.75 -29.60
N GLY A 823 -41.09 16.17 -30.14
CA GLY A 823 -41.90 15.18 -29.42
C GLY A 823 -41.09 13.96 -29.00
N PHE A 824 -40.21 13.49 -29.89
CA PHE A 824 -39.34 12.35 -29.62
C PHE A 824 -38.27 12.65 -28.56
N LEU A 825 -37.67 13.84 -28.56
CA LEU A 825 -36.71 14.28 -27.55
C LEU A 825 -37.33 14.32 -26.14
N LYS A 826 -38.61 14.68 -26.06
CA LYS A 826 -39.39 14.66 -24.81
C LYS A 826 -39.59 13.24 -24.29
N GLU A 827 -39.81 12.25 -25.16
CA GLU A 827 -39.97 10.85 -24.77
C GLU A 827 -38.68 10.21 -24.21
N ILE A 828 -37.52 10.67 -24.67
CA ILE A 828 -36.22 10.17 -24.22
C ILE A 828 -35.59 11.00 -23.10
N ASP A 829 -36.35 11.92 -22.50
CA ASP A 829 -35.96 12.80 -21.39
C ASP A 829 -34.74 13.71 -21.67
N VAL A 830 -34.65 14.28 -22.88
CA VAL A 830 -33.72 15.39 -23.13
C VAL A 830 -34.28 16.67 -22.48
N ASP A 831 -33.48 17.41 -21.73
CA ASP A 831 -33.98 18.54 -20.91
C ASP A 831 -34.36 19.78 -21.73
N TYR A 832 -33.55 20.10 -22.75
CA TYR A 832 -33.71 21.29 -23.57
C TYR A 832 -33.57 21.00 -25.06
N ALA A 833 -34.22 21.82 -25.89
CA ALA A 833 -34.20 21.72 -27.35
C ALA A 833 -33.86 23.07 -27.98
N GLN A 834 -33.02 23.04 -29.01
CA GLN A 834 -32.58 24.19 -29.78
C GLN A 834 -32.67 23.89 -31.28
N GLY A 835 -33.28 24.80 -32.03
CA GLY A 835 -33.37 24.68 -33.48
C GLY A 835 -34.36 25.65 -34.09
N TYR A 836 -34.51 25.60 -35.41
CA TYR A 836 -35.37 26.55 -36.14
C TYR A 836 -36.86 26.34 -35.88
N HIS A 837 -37.27 25.15 -35.43
CA HIS A 837 -38.63 24.91 -34.95
C HIS A 837 -38.95 25.74 -33.69
N ILE A 838 -37.96 25.91 -32.82
CA ILE A 838 -38.09 26.68 -31.57
C ILE A 838 -38.03 28.18 -31.86
N GLY A 839 -37.02 28.60 -32.63
CA GLY A 839 -36.88 29.98 -33.07
C GLY A 839 -35.55 30.25 -33.74
N LYS A 840 -35.56 31.16 -34.71
CA LYS A 840 -34.34 31.60 -35.42
C LYS A 840 -33.59 32.66 -34.61
N PRO A 841 -32.25 32.77 -34.75
CA PRO A 841 -31.47 33.83 -34.13
C PRO A 841 -32.00 35.23 -34.44
N SER A 842 -32.30 36.02 -33.42
CA SER A 842 -32.87 37.37 -33.58
C SER A 842 -32.19 38.41 -32.66
N PRO A 843 -32.29 39.72 -32.93
CA PRO A 843 -31.73 40.75 -32.05
C PRO A 843 -32.39 40.86 -30.66
N GLU A 844 -33.54 40.20 -30.46
CA GLU A 844 -34.32 40.26 -29.23
C GLU A 844 -34.15 39.00 -28.37
N LEU A 845 -34.08 39.20 -27.05
CA LEU A 845 -34.06 38.11 -26.08
C LEU A 845 -35.45 37.46 -26.04
N SER A 846 -35.52 36.17 -26.32
CA SER A 846 -36.78 35.43 -26.32
C SER A 846 -37.15 35.00 -24.90
N VAL A 847 -38.40 35.23 -24.51
CA VAL A 847 -38.98 34.76 -23.24
C VAL A 847 -40.36 34.20 -23.52
N ARG A 848 -40.56 32.93 -23.17
CA ARG A 848 -41.88 32.26 -23.20
C ARG A 848 -42.07 31.59 -21.84
N LYS A 849 -43.04 32.06 -21.07
CA LYS A 849 -43.36 31.50 -19.75
C LYS A 849 -44.36 30.39 -19.84
#